data_AF-A0A1I8P1Z1-F1
#
_entry.id   AF-A0A1I8P1Z1-F1
#
_cell.length_a   1.000
_cell.length_b   1.000
_cell.length_c   1.000
_cell.angle_alpha   90.00
_cell.angle_beta   90.00
_cell.angle_gamma   90.00
#
_symmetry.space_group_name_H-M   'P 1'
#
loop_
_entity.id
_entity.type
_entity.pdbx_description
1 polymer ?
#
loop_
_entity_poly.entity_id
_entity_poly.type
_entity_poly.pdbx_seq_one_letter_code
_entity_poly.pdbx_strand_id
1 'polypeptide(L)'
;MEIVWSDFSETCPIIKECLETPDLCSESEETWEYVYEVLWIEIGSFVRNKLTPSFWSCFKHTQTLSKFDREGETADDLQLQYKLFTNFVNAVKGLDAYYQFVKSSLEKLDSIRKITDHSPSLAKLNELLRSSLLSQLPTNFNNVVFSFYSVSFRVFFNLHQTADQAGQDNADLEESGIPCKGCNQELEKCQCRALLQTINEVNQKLVDLELLDRLAGQSMTFLVQLRIKDHIKNTCHGIFDRSHLKALLTWLDDVVISWLMQVFHSKSLASDAMHIDDSSRTSDAIQSLKVKLTFYVYENYAISVIDQFFSIIIDFPDSIPAIEDLKICMEKINLRRQIINTLKTSLEARILHPGVNTMDILTGYVAAIKAIRYLDSSGVILETVTAPIKEYLRKRSDTVRCVVTSLTETESGPTDLSEELAKGDAAKDGGTAGNVNDELSNWENWQPDPFGLENSVQPRAVKTSRCADIISMVVDIYGSKELFMSEYRNLLADRLLTQLEFSPEKEIRNLELLKLRFGESLLHNCEVMLKDIADSKRINSHIHSDPKYVEQKQFDISSLIISAQFWPSFNKESVELPEPIANEFQKYTKSYEEYKGNRTLNWRTVTGKVCISIELGERVLDMTVAPTQAVIIYHFQTKSEWSLDDLSSLVKIPPSVLRRRMAFWQSHGIIVESQPGVYKLIEDDIPKSQKLPINEIIAEDEDNESAMASASDQREEELQVFWSYIVGMLTNLDSLPIERIHQMLKLFASNGLGVEFTQDDLKDFLQRKVRDHKLIYSGGVYQLAK
;
A
#
# COMPACT_ATOMS: atom_id res chain seq x y z
N MET A 1 42.30 38.16 34.45
CA MET A 1 42.46 39.62 34.50
C MET A 1 43.93 40.02 34.42
N GLU A 2 44.83 39.59 35.32
CA GLU A 2 46.27 39.93 35.22
C GLU A 2 46.95 39.39 33.95
N ILE A 3 46.64 38.15 33.54
CA ILE A 3 47.11 37.57 32.28
C ILE A 3 46.58 38.35 31.06
N VAL A 4 45.31 38.74 31.11
CA VAL A 4 44.64 39.54 30.06
C VAL A 4 45.28 40.94 29.95
N TRP A 5 45.63 41.56 31.08
CA TRP A 5 46.32 42.85 31.15
C TRP A 5 47.74 42.77 30.58
N SER A 6 48.54 41.78 31.00
CA SER A 6 49.88 41.53 30.45
C SER A 6 49.80 41.33 28.93
N ASP A 7 48.85 40.50 28.50
CA ASP A 7 48.65 40.19 27.09
C ASP A 7 48.25 41.39 26.24
N PHE A 8 47.38 42.25 26.77
CA PHE A 8 46.95 43.47 26.10
C PHE A 8 48.07 44.51 26.06
N SER A 9 48.83 44.63 27.15
CA SER A 9 49.93 45.58 27.29
C SER A 9 51.11 45.33 26.34
N GLU A 10 51.34 44.07 25.95
CA GLU A 10 52.37 43.71 24.95
C GLU A 10 51.94 44.02 23.51
N THR A 11 50.64 44.04 23.23
CA THR A 11 50.10 44.15 21.86
C THR A 11 49.61 45.55 21.53
N CYS A 12 49.26 46.35 22.54
CA CYS A 12 48.76 47.71 22.41
C CYS A 12 49.54 48.68 23.34
N PRO A 13 50.81 48.98 23.04
CA PRO A 13 51.66 49.82 23.88
C PRO A 13 51.17 51.26 23.98
N ILE A 14 50.53 51.79 22.93
CA ILE A 14 50.04 53.18 22.90
C ILE A 14 48.81 53.33 23.78
N ILE A 15 47.91 52.32 23.82
CA ILE A 15 46.77 52.31 24.76
C ILE A 15 47.24 52.33 26.21
N LYS A 16 48.33 51.62 26.53
CA LYS A 16 48.91 51.60 27.88
C LYS A 16 49.42 52.98 28.29
N GLU A 17 50.20 53.63 27.42
CA GLU A 17 50.69 54.98 27.68
C GLU A 17 49.53 55.96 27.88
N CYS A 18 48.49 55.91 27.02
CA CYS A 18 47.31 56.77 27.17
C CYS A 18 46.49 56.52 28.45
N LEU A 19 46.45 55.29 28.98
CA LEU A 19 45.74 54.96 30.22
C LEU A 19 46.56 55.26 31.49
N GLU A 20 47.89 55.29 31.39
CA GLU A 20 48.81 55.52 32.52
C GLU A 20 49.20 57.00 32.68
N THR A 21 49.10 57.84 31.64
CA THR A 21 49.44 59.27 31.71
C THR A 21 48.20 60.20 31.77
N PRO A 22 48.00 60.96 32.86
CA PRO A 22 46.85 61.87 33.01
C PRO A 22 46.96 63.20 32.23
N ASP A 23 48.10 63.50 31.59
CA ASP A 23 48.40 64.81 30.97
C ASP A 23 47.91 64.97 29.52
N LEU A 24 47.35 63.92 28.89
CA LEU A 24 46.81 63.98 27.52
C LEU A 24 45.53 64.83 27.37
N CYS A 25 44.93 65.27 28.49
CA CYS A 25 43.74 66.13 28.50
C CYS A 25 43.95 67.55 27.93
N SER A 26 45.18 67.95 27.60
CA SER A 26 45.51 69.31 27.14
C SER A 26 45.94 69.44 25.66
N GLU A 27 45.90 68.36 24.87
CA GLU A 27 46.30 68.39 23.45
C GLU A 27 45.14 68.75 22.49
N SER A 28 45.46 69.19 21.26
CA SER A 28 44.49 69.69 20.28
C SER A 28 43.57 68.59 19.74
N GLU A 29 42.32 68.93 19.38
CA GLU A 29 41.33 67.96 18.85
C GLU A 29 41.86 67.16 17.64
N GLU A 30 42.67 67.78 16.77
CA GLU A 30 43.28 67.13 15.60
C GLU A 30 44.27 66.02 16.00
N THR A 31 45.10 66.25 17.03
CA THR A 31 46.06 65.22 17.50
C THR A 31 45.37 64.01 18.09
N TRP A 32 44.24 64.22 18.76
CA TRP A 32 43.43 63.16 19.33
C TRP A 32 42.73 62.30 18.28
N GLU A 33 42.34 62.85 17.12
CA GLU A 33 41.77 62.06 16.02
C GLU A 33 42.80 61.08 15.44
N TYR A 34 44.04 61.51 15.21
CA TYR A 34 45.11 60.62 14.75
C TYR A 34 45.45 59.52 15.77
N VAL A 35 45.54 59.89 17.06
CA VAL A 35 45.77 58.91 18.14
C VAL A 35 44.62 57.92 18.18
N TYR A 36 43.37 58.36 18.07
CA TYR A 36 42.20 57.50 18.07
C TYR A 36 42.18 56.51 16.89
N GLU A 37 42.58 56.93 15.69
CA GLU A 37 42.74 56.01 14.55
C GLU A 37 43.81 54.95 14.81
N VAL A 38 44.96 55.34 15.38
CA VAL A 38 46.04 54.41 15.74
C VAL A 38 45.60 53.43 16.83
N LEU A 39 44.88 53.89 17.86
CA LEU A 39 44.33 53.04 18.92
C LEU A 39 43.37 51.99 18.33
N TRP A 40 42.52 52.36 17.37
CA TRP A 40 41.63 51.41 16.71
C TRP A 40 42.37 50.38 15.84
N ILE A 41 43.50 50.76 15.23
CA ILE A 41 44.37 49.84 14.50
C ILE A 41 45.03 48.84 15.46
N GLU A 42 45.51 49.30 16.62
CA GLU A 42 46.07 48.43 17.67
C GLU A 42 45.01 47.45 18.22
N ILE A 43 43.81 47.95 18.56
CA ILE A 43 42.68 47.13 19.00
C ILE A 43 42.31 46.11 17.91
N GLY A 44 42.27 46.53 16.64
CA GLY A 44 42.02 45.64 15.52
C GLY A 44 43.08 44.54 15.35
N SER A 45 44.37 44.88 15.55
CA SER A 45 45.48 43.93 15.54
C SER A 45 45.37 42.93 16.69
N PHE A 46 45.08 43.39 17.89
CA PHE A 46 44.88 42.55 19.07
C PHE A 46 43.71 41.57 18.87
N VAL A 47 42.57 42.06 18.39
CA VAL A 47 41.39 41.24 18.11
C VAL A 47 41.70 40.18 17.04
N ARG A 48 42.39 40.54 15.97
CA ARG A 48 42.67 39.64 14.84
C ARG A 48 43.76 38.61 15.11
N ASN A 49 44.83 39.00 15.80
CA ASN A 49 46.05 38.21 15.93
C ASN A 49 46.14 37.45 17.26
N LYS A 50 45.45 37.90 18.31
CA LYS A 50 45.54 37.30 19.65
C LYS A 50 44.20 36.78 20.14
N LEU A 51 43.16 37.61 20.14
CA LEU A 51 41.82 37.22 20.61
C LEU A 51 41.21 36.10 19.75
N THR A 52 41.12 36.33 18.44
CA THR A 52 40.49 35.40 17.49
C THR A 52 41.23 34.04 17.45
N PRO A 53 42.57 33.97 17.33
CA PRO A 53 43.27 32.69 17.34
C PRO A 53 43.25 31.96 18.69
N SER A 54 43.19 32.70 19.81
CA SER A 54 43.03 32.09 21.15
C SER A 54 41.67 31.40 21.27
N PHE A 55 40.59 32.05 20.80
CA PHE A 55 39.25 31.47 20.75
C PHE A 55 39.22 30.21 19.88
N TRP A 56 39.79 30.27 18.68
CA TRP A 56 39.82 29.12 17.77
C TRP A 56 40.75 27.99 18.21
N SER A 57 41.76 28.26 19.04
CA SER A 57 42.69 27.25 19.57
C SER A 57 41.97 26.20 20.42
N CYS A 58 40.87 26.57 21.08
CA CYS A 58 40.01 25.68 21.86
C CYS A 58 39.35 24.57 21.02
N PHE A 59 39.37 24.69 19.68
CA PHE A 59 38.66 23.81 18.75
C PHE A 59 39.58 23.09 17.75
N LYS A 60 40.91 23.17 17.86
CA LYS A 60 41.87 22.62 16.86
C LYS A 60 41.97 21.08 16.82
N HIS A 61 41.55 20.36 17.86
CA HIS A 61 41.71 18.90 17.98
C HIS A 61 40.50 18.05 17.56
N THR A 62 39.50 18.63 16.88
CA THR A 62 38.24 17.94 16.49
C THR A 62 38.26 17.28 15.10
N GLN A 63 39.45 17.00 14.54
CA GLN A 63 39.62 16.52 13.15
C GLN A 63 39.01 15.13 12.84
N THR A 64 38.54 14.37 13.83
CA THR A 64 37.93 13.03 13.65
C THR A 64 36.42 13.02 13.56
N LEU A 65 35.75 14.17 13.39
CA LEU A 65 34.29 14.24 13.22
C LEU A 65 33.87 14.08 11.75
N SER A 66 34.29 12.98 11.12
CA SER A 66 33.63 12.51 9.89
C SER A 66 32.49 11.59 10.30
N LYS A 67 31.26 12.11 10.21
CA LYS A 67 29.97 11.43 10.46
C LYS A 67 29.57 11.35 11.94
N PHE A 68 28.80 12.34 12.40
CA PHE A 68 27.66 12.01 13.25
C PHE A 68 26.68 11.23 12.35
N ASP A 69 26.83 9.91 12.27
CA ASP A 69 25.82 9.04 11.66
C ASP A 69 24.61 9.01 12.59
N ARG A 70 23.72 9.95 12.29
CA ARG A 70 22.24 9.95 12.18
C ARG A 70 21.37 8.84 12.78
N GLU A 71 21.84 7.76 13.39
CA GLU A 71 20.98 6.73 13.98
C GLU A 71 21.73 5.94 15.08
N GLY A 72 21.32 6.13 16.34
CA GLY A 72 21.88 5.46 17.52
C GLY A 72 22.93 6.27 18.27
N GLU A 73 22.54 6.92 19.37
CA GLU A 73 23.48 7.60 20.28
C GLU A 73 24.22 6.55 21.12
N THR A 74 25.51 6.32 20.87
CA THR A 74 26.32 5.46 21.74
C THR A 74 26.75 6.24 23.00
N ALA A 75 27.01 5.54 24.11
CA ALA A 75 27.46 6.17 25.36
C ALA A 75 28.75 7.00 25.19
N ASP A 76 29.62 6.58 24.26
CA ASP A 76 30.87 7.27 23.91
C ASP A 76 30.62 8.60 23.17
N ASP A 77 29.58 8.65 22.31
CA ASP A 77 29.18 9.87 21.60
C ASP A 77 28.65 10.94 22.56
N LEU A 78 27.94 10.52 23.61
CA LEU A 78 27.39 11.41 24.64
C LEU A 78 28.51 12.03 25.50
N GLN A 79 29.50 11.24 25.90
CA GLN A 79 30.66 11.75 26.65
C GLN A 79 31.49 12.74 25.81
N LEU A 80 31.64 12.47 24.51
CA LEU A 80 32.30 13.38 23.58
C LEU A 80 31.50 14.69 23.41
N GLN A 81 30.17 14.63 23.32
CA GLN A 81 29.30 15.81 23.27
C GLN A 81 29.44 16.68 24.54
N TYR A 82 29.55 16.10 25.73
CA TYR A 82 29.81 16.85 26.97
C TYR A 82 31.20 17.50 27.02
N LYS A 83 32.22 16.83 26.47
CA LYS A 83 33.57 17.41 26.36
C LYS A 83 33.59 18.61 25.39
N LEU A 84 32.87 18.51 24.27
CA LEU A 84 32.72 19.63 23.33
C LEU A 84 31.89 20.77 23.91
N PHE A 85 30.84 20.45 24.68
CA PHE A 85 30.03 21.41 25.42
C PHE A 85 30.89 22.23 26.40
N THR A 86 31.67 21.56 27.26
CA THR A 86 32.53 22.24 28.24
C THR A 86 33.62 23.09 27.59
N ASN A 87 34.22 22.61 26.50
CA ASN A 87 35.19 23.40 25.72
C ASN A 87 34.57 24.67 25.15
N PHE A 88 33.34 24.58 24.62
CA PHE A 88 32.62 25.74 24.08
C PHE A 88 32.28 26.75 25.18
N VAL A 89 31.77 26.29 26.32
CA VAL A 89 31.47 27.14 27.49
C VAL A 89 32.72 27.90 27.94
N ASN A 90 33.86 27.23 28.04
CA ASN A 90 35.12 27.85 28.47
C ASN A 90 35.65 28.86 27.43
N ALA A 91 35.53 28.55 26.14
CA ALA A 91 35.93 29.45 25.06
C ALA A 91 35.08 30.75 25.06
N VAL A 92 33.76 30.64 25.24
CA VAL A 92 32.87 31.82 25.31
C VAL A 92 33.12 32.63 26.59
N LYS A 93 33.34 31.98 27.74
CA LYS A 93 33.71 32.68 28.99
C LYS A 93 35.05 33.42 28.86
N GLY A 94 36.03 32.83 28.16
CA GLY A 94 37.29 33.50 27.84
C GLY A 94 37.09 34.72 26.93
N LEU A 95 36.32 34.55 25.84
CA LEU A 95 36.01 35.64 24.90
C LEU A 95 35.31 36.82 25.59
N ASP A 96 34.31 36.54 26.42
CA ASP A 96 33.62 37.56 27.22
C ASP A 96 34.58 38.27 28.19
N ALA A 97 35.48 37.56 28.86
CA ALA A 97 36.46 38.19 29.76
C ALA A 97 37.39 39.17 29.03
N TYR A 98 37.87 38.83 27.83
CA TYR A 98 38.64 39.74 26.99
C TYR A 98 37.78 40.90 26.47
N TYR A 99 36.53 40.65 26.09
CA TYR A 99 35.61 41.68 25.62
C TYR A 99 35.26 42.70 26.71
N GLN A 100 34.90 42.27 27.92
CA GLN A 100 34.64 43.16 29.06
C GLN A 100 35.87 44.00 29.42
N PHE A 101 37.06 43.42 29.28
CA PHE A 101 38.30 44.13 29.50
C PHE A 101 38.56 45.23 28.46
N VAL A 102 38.38 44.92 27.17
CA VAL A 102 38.51 45.91 26.08
C VAL A 102 37.41 46.97 26.19
N LYS A 103 36.19 46.58 26.54
CA LYS A 103 35.07 47.50 26.82
C LYS A 103 35.39 48.48 27.95
N SER A 104 35.84 47.99 29.11
CA SER A 104 36.22 48.86 30.24
C SER A 104 37.37 49.80 29.89
N SER A 105 38.30 49.35 29.05
CA SER A 105 39.41 50.18 28.56
C SER A 105 38.93 51.26 27.59
N LEU A 106 37.98 50.94 26.70
CA LEU A 106 37.35 51.90 25.81
C LEU A 106 36.48 52.92 26.55
N GLU A 107 35.71 52.50 27.55
CA GLU A 107 34.90 53.41 28.39
C GLU A 107 35.80 54.42 29.13
N LYS A 108 36.97 53.97 29.61
CA LYS A 108 37.99 54.86 30.19
C LYS A 108 38.55 55.83 29.15
N LEU A 109 38.88 55.38 27.94
CA LEU A 109 39.37 56.24 26.86
C LEU A 109 38.33 57.27 26.40
N ASP A 110 37.07 56.87 26.27
CA ASP A 110 35.97 57.76 25.91
C ASP A 110 35.69 58.78 27.04
N SER A 111 35.88 58.40 28.31
CA SER A 111 35.78 59.31 29.45
C SER A 111 36.88 60.37 29.47
N ILE A 112 38.11 60.01 29.04
CA ILE A 112 39.23 60.94 28.86
C ILE A 112 38.92 61.95 27.74
N ARG A 113 38.20 61.51 26.70
CA ARG A 113 37.71 62.35 25.58
C ARG A 113 36.48 63.19 25.92
N LYS A 114 35.92 63.08 27.15
CA LYS A 114 34.67 63.74 27.59
C LYS A 114 33.44 63.39 26.73
N ILE A 115 33.43 62.22 26.09
CA ILE A 115 32.27 61.73 25.35
C ILE A 115 31.32 61.04 26.34
N THR A 116 30.06 61.48 26.40
CA THR A 116 29.05 60.91 27.30
C THR A 116 28.28 59.73 26.68
N ASP A 117 28.37 59.54 25.36
CA ASP A 117 27.72 58.46 24.63
C ASP A 117 28.75 57.44 24.10
N HIS A 118 28.84 56.30 24.78
CA HIS A 118 29.77 55.20 24.47
C HIS A 118 29.24 54.24 23.38
N SER A 119 28.01 54.44 22.89
CA SER A 119 27.38 53.55 21.91
C SER A 119 28.14 53.39 20.57
N PRO A 120 28.77 54.42 19.95
CA PRO A 120 29.44 54.24 18.66
C PRO A 120 30.76 53.46 18.77
N SER A 121 31.52 53.67 19.87
CA SER A 121 32.75 52.92 20.15
C SER A 121 32.45 51.44 20.37
N LEU A 122 31.36 51.12 21.10
CA LEU A 122 30.91 49.75 21.30
C LEU A 122 30.43 49.08 20.01
N ALA A 123 29.68 49.79 19.17
CA ALA A 123 29.24 49.28 17.87
C ALA A 123 30.43 48.95 16.95
N LYS A 124 31.46 49.81 16.92
CA LYS A 124 32.68 49.60 16.14
C LYS A 124 33.52 48.44 16.66
N LEU A 125 33.65 48.27 17.99
CA LEU A 125 34.30 47.10 18.58
C LEU A 125 33.58 45.81 18.21
N ASN A 126 32.25 45.82 18.30
CA ASN A 126 31.43 44.68 17.96
C ASN A 126 31.54 44.30 16.48
N GLU A 127 31.58 45.29 15.56
CA GLU A 127 31.80 45.04 14.14
C GLU A 127 33.18 44.44 13.85
N LEU A 128 34.23 44.94 14.52
CA LEU A 128 35.59 44.40 14.40
C LEU A 128 35.70 42.97 14.93
N LEU A 129 35.05 42.68 16.05
CA LEU A 129 35.01 41.36 16.65
C LEU A 129 34.24 40.37 15.77
N ARG A 130 33.08 40.76 15.24
CA ARG A 130 32.28 39.97 14.29
C ARG A 130 33.05 39.65 13.01
N SER A 131 33.61 40.67 12.36
CA SER A 131 34.35 40.49 11.09
C SER A 131 35.61 39.65 11.27
N SER A 132 36.33 39.81 12.37
CA SER A 132 37.54 39.02 12.66
C SER A 132 37.22 37.55 12.98
N LEU A 133 36.18 37.28 13.77
CA LEU A 133 35.77 35.91 14.07
C LEU A 133 35.24 35.19 12.82
N LEU A 134 34.36 35.82 12.05
CA LEU A 134 33.75 35.20 10.87
C LEU A 134 34.76 34.93 9.74
N SER A 135 35.77 35.79 9.58
CA SER A 135 36.82 35.60 8.56
C SER A 135 37.77 34.43 8.85
N GLN A 136 37.85 33.97 10.10
CA GLN A 136 38.73 32.88 10.53
C GLN A 136 37.96 31.62 10.97
N LEU A 137 36.70 31.47 10.54
CA LEU A 137 35.81 30.37 10.94
C LEU A 137 36.37 28.99 10.54
N PRO A 138 36.65 28.08 11.50
CA PRO A 138 37.05 26.71 11.21
C PRO A 138 35.87 25.86 10.68
N THR A 139 36.14 24.96 9.72
CA THR A 139 35.12 24.08 9.11
C THR A 139 34.39 23.18 10.10
N ASN A 140 35.04 22.78 11.20
CA ASN A 140 34.49 21.85 12.19
C ASN A 140 33.70 22.56 13.30
N PHE A 141 33.68 23.89 13.34
CA PHE A 141 33.06 24.63 14.42
C PHE A 141 31.54 24.42 14.49
N ASN A 142 30.87 24.27 13.34
CA ASN A 142 29.43 24.00 13.28
C ASN A 142 29.05 22.70 14.03
N ASN A 143 29.91 21.68 14.03
CA ASN A 143 29.66 20.43 14.77
C ASN A 143 29.75 20.63 16.29
N VAL A 144 30.62 21.53 16.74
CA VAL A 144 30.78 21.87 18.17
C VAL A 144 29.56 22.66 18.65
N VAL A 145 29.14 23.65 17.86
CA VAL A 145 27.92 24.44 18.12
C VAL A 145 26.69 23.53 18.11
N PHE A 146 26.59 22.62 17.13
CA PHE A 146 25.53 21.61 17.09
C PHE A 146 25.51 20.73 18.34
N SER A 147 26.67 20.26 18.81
CA SER A 147 26.77 19.44 20.03
C SER A 147 26.31 20.21 21.26
N PHE A 148 26.67 21.50 21.38
CA PHE A 148 26.21 22.37 22.46
C PHE A 148 24.69 22.52 22.48
N TYR A 149 24.08 22.88 21.35
CA TYR A 149 22.63 23.06 21.27
C TYR A 149 21.85 21.74 21.33
N SER A 150 22.45 20.61 20.94
CA SER A 150 21.85 19.28 21.13
C SER A 150 21.70 18.93 22.61
N VAL A 151 22.74 19.16 23.41
CA VAL A 151 22.67 19.00 24.88
C VAL A 151 21.65 19.97 25.47
N SER A 152 21.63 21.22 25.01
CA SER A 152 20.63 22.22 25.44
C SER A 152 19.19 21.75 25.19
N PHE A 153 18.90 21.27 23.98
CA PHE A 153 17.57 20.80 23.64
C PHE A 153 17.17 19.55 24.43
N ARG A 154 18.07 18.57 24.63
CA ARG A 154 17.78 17.37 25.45
C ARG A 154 17.49 17.73 26.91
N VAL A 155 18.27 18.63 27.49
CA VAL A 155 18.07 19.11 28.87
C VAL A 155 16.74 19.84 29.01
N PHE A 156 16.41 20.72 28.06
CA PHE A 156 15.14 21.44 28.03
C PHE A 156 13.95 20.49 27.85
N PHE A 157 14.03 19.56 26.91
CA PHE A 157 12.97 18.59 26.62
C PHE A 157 12.65 17.70 27.84
N ASN A 158 13.68 17.22 28.55
CA ASN A 158 13.49 16.41 29.75
C ASN A 158 12.82 17.22 30.89
N LEU A 159 13.20 18.49 31.06
CA LEU A 159 12.59 19.37 32.07
C LEU A 159 11.12 19.67 31.75
N HIS A 160 10.77 19.85 30.48
CA HIS A 160 9.38 20.03 30.04
C HIS A 160 8.54 18.75 30.23
N GLN A 161 9.05 17.56 29.88
CA GLN A 161 8.34 16.30 30.13
C GLN A 161 8.05 16.05 31.62
N THR A 162 9.00 16.38 32.50
CA THR A 162 8.79 16.25 33.95
C THR A 162 7.75 17.23 34.52
N ALA A 163 7.49 18.35 33.83
CA ALA A 163 6.47 19.31 34.23
C ALA A 163 5.05 18.85 33.83
N ASP A 164 4.89 18.23 32.65
CA ASP A 164 3.60 17.73 32.17
C ASP A 164 3.16 16.42 32.86
N GLN A 165 4.11 15.57 33.29
CA GLN A 165 3.81 14.31 33.98
C GLN A 165 3.50 14.45 35.48
N ALA A 166 3.58 15.66 36.05
CA ALA A 166 3.20 15.89 37.44
C ALA A 166 1.69 15.76 37.71
N GLY A 167 0.87 15.50 36.67
CA GLY A 167 -0.59 15.37 36.75
C GLY A 167 -1.18 13.97 36.57
N GLN A 168 -0.40 12.93 36.24
CA GLN A 168 -0.90 11.55 36.10
C GLN A 168 0.09 10.54 36.71
N ASP A 169 -0.31 9.96 37.85
CA ASP A 169 0.14 8.72 38.49
C ASP A 169 1.56 8.19 38.16
N ASN A 170 2.56 8.75 38.82
CA ASN A 170 3.87 8.10 38.99
C ASN A 170 3.80 7.08 40.15
N ALA A 171 3.18 5.93 39.92
CA ALA A 171 3.22 4.81 40.88
C ALA A 171 4.11 3.63 40.42
N ASP A 172 4.49 3.53 39.14
CA ASP A 172 5.08 2.28 38.60
C ASP A 172 6.44 2.43 37.87
N LEU A 173 7.26 3.45 38.18
CA LEU A 173 8.56 3.67 37.49
C LEU A 173 9.78 3.83 38.43
N GLU A 174 9.74 3.29 39.65
CA GLU A 174 10.92 3.31 40.55
C GLU A 174 11.88 2.11 40.36
N GLU A 175 11.63 1.18 39.44
CA GLU A 175 12.38 -0.10 39.40
C GLU A 175 13.28 -0.37 38.18
N SER A 176 13.73 0.67 37.46
CA SER A 176 14.79 0.46 36.45
C SER A 176 15.82 1.58 36.50
N GLY A 177 17.10 1.20 36.63
CA GLY A 177 18.28 2.08 36.67
C GLY A 177 18.52 2.82 35.34
N ILE A 178 17.51 3.51 34.83
CA ILE A 178 17.55 4.29 33.61
C ILE A 178 18.24 5.62 33.92
N PRO A 179 19.35 5.97 33.23
CA PRO A 179 20.00 7.26 33.42
C PRO A 179 19.07 8.40 32.97
N CYS A 180 19.25 9.59 33.54
CA CYS A 180 18.49 10.77 33.21
C CYS A 180 18.57 11.07 31.70
N LYS A 181 17.43 11.04 31.00
CA LYS A 181 17.35 11.28 29.53
C LYS A 181 17.88 12.64 29.07
N GLY A 182 18.05 13.61 29.99
CA GLY A 182 18.59 14.93 29.70
C GLY A 182 20.11 15.06 29.92
N CYS A 183 20.61 14.63 31.08
CA CYS A 183 22.04 14.78 31.45
C CYS A 183 22.86 13.49 31.41
N ASN A 184 22.22 12.35 31.13
CA ASN A 184 22.77 11.00 31.10
C ASN A 184 23.49 10.56 32.39
N GLN A 185 23.22 11.22 33.51
CA GLN A 185 23.67 10.82 34.85
C GLN A 185 22.59 10.02 35.57
N GLU A 186 22.95 9.25 36.60
CA GLU A 186 22.00 8.57 37.49
C GLU A 186 20.90 9.55 37.97
N LEU A 187 19.66 9.09 38.10
CA LEU A 187 18.50 9.92 38.50
C LEU A 187 18.78 10.71 39.79
N GLU A 188 19.53 10.14 40.73
CA GLU A 188 19.93 10.77 42.00
C GLU A 188 20.96 11.91 41.85
N LYS A 189 21.69 11.97 40.72
CA LYS A 189 22.74 12.98 40.44
C LYS A 189 22.39 13.85 39.24
N CYS A 190 21.10 14.05 38.94
CA CYS A 190 20.68 14.84 37.78
C CYS A 190 21.20 16.29 37.82
N GLN A 191 21.98 16.70 36.80
CA GLN A 191 22.54 18.06 36.67
C GLN A 191 21.81 18.95 35.65
N CYS A 192 20.61 18.56 35.20
CA CYS A 192 19.86 19.28 34.15
C CYS A 192 19.62 20.76 34.47
N ARG A 193 19.30 21.11 35.72
CA ARG A 193 19.08 22.52 36.13
C ARG A 193 20.37 23.35 36.09
N ALA A 194 21.49 22.79 36.55
CA ALA A 194 22.79 23.46 36.51
C ALA A 194 23.26 23.66 35.05
N LEU A 195 23.09 22.64 34.20
CA LEU A 195 23.40 22.74 32.78
C LEU A 195 22.55 23.83 32.09
N LEU A 196 21.24 23.89 32.36
CA LEU A 196 20.36 24.93 31.82
C LEU A 196 20.83 26.35 32.22
N GLN A 197 21.24 26.55 33.47
CA GLN A 197 21.79 27.84 33.93
C GLN A 197 23.07 28.19 33.17
N THR A 198 24.02 27.25 33.03
CA THR A 198 25.25 27.51 32.26
C THR A 198 24.98 27.79 30.79
N ILE A 199 23.96 27.16 30.19
CA ILE A 199 23.54 27.40 28.81
C ILE A 199 22.95 28.81 28.66
N ASN A 200 22.06 29.20 29.58
CA ASN A 200 21.47 30.54 29.58
C ASN A 200 22.55 31.62 29.77
N GLU A 201 23.53 31.41 30.67
CA GLU A 201 24.68 32.31 30.84
C GLU A 201 25.49 32.47 29.54
N VAL A 202 25.75 31.37 28.83
CA VAL A 202 26.51 31.39 27.57
C VAL A 202 25.70 32.07 26.46
N ASN A 203 24.40 31.75 26.34
CA ASN A 203 23.53 32.41 25.37
C ASN A 203 23.41 33.92 25.64
N GLN A 204 23.29 34.32 26.91
CA GLN A 204 23.28 35.75 27.28
C GLN A 204 24.56 36.46 26.85
N LYS A 205 25.73 35.85 27.10
CA LYS A 205 27.02 36.41 26.65
C LYS A 205 27.12 36.48 25.13
N LEU A 206 26.59 35.49 24.40
CA LEU A 206 26.57 35.50 22.94
C LEU A 206 25.61 36.55 22.35
N VAL A 207 24.51 36.84 23.04
CA VAL A 207 23.58 37.92 22.70
C VAL A 207 24.23 39.28 22.95
N ASP A 208 24.90 39.46 24.10
CA ASP A 208 25.59 40.71 24.44
C ASP A 208 26.74 41.04 23.47
N LEU A 209 27.31 40.02 22.83
CA LEU A 209 28.32 40.13 21.76
C LEU A 209 27.71 40.24 20.35
N GLU A 210 26.39 40.11 20.20
CA GLU A 210 25.65 40.03 18.93
C GLU A 210 26.22 38.97 17.96
N LEU A 211 26.69 37.85 18.51
CA LEU A 211 27.26 36.73 17.75
C LEU A 211 26.31 35.53 17.62
N LEU A 212 25.24 35.49 18.43
CA LEU A 212 24.32 34.36 18.51
C LEU A 212 23.71 34.00 17.14
N ASP A 213 23.10 34.96 16.45
CA ASP A 213 22.39 34.70 15.19
C ASP A 213 23.28 34.13 14.09
N ARG A 214 24.51 34.64 13.97
CA ARG A 214 25.45 34.28 12.90
C ARG A 214 26.20 32.98 13.16
N LEU A 215 26.52 32.68 14.42
CA LEU A 215 27.26 31.46 14.78
C LEU A 215 26.33 30.27 15.07
N ALA A 216 25.17 30.50 15.68
CA ALA A 216 24.26 29.46 16.12
C ALA A 216 23.13 29.18 15.13
N GLY A 217 22.69 30.16 14.34
CA GLY A 217 21.46 30.07 13.54
C GLY A 217 21.38 28.86 12.59
N GLN A 218 22.46 28.57 11.84
CA GLN A 218 22.49 27.42 10.93
C GLN A 218 22.46 26.09 11.69
N SER A 219 23.26 25.96 12.74
CA SER A 219 23.35 24.74 13.56
C SER A 219 22.06 24.48 14.33
N MET A 220 21.41 25.52 14.85
CA MET A 220 20.11 25.44 15.51
C MET A 220 19.00 25.03 14.55
N THR A 221 18.95 25.64 13.36
CA THR A 221 17.94 25.27 12.35
C THR A 221 18.08 23.81 11.95
N PHE A 222 19.32 23.34 11.71
CA PHE A 222 19.59 21.94 11.39
C PHE A 222 19.23 21.00 12.56
N LEU A 223 19.54 21.36 13.80
CA LEU A 223 19.17 20.60 14.99
C LEU A 223 17.64 20.45 15.10
N VAL A 224 16.91 21.57 14.99
CA VAL A 224 15.45 21.57 15.06
C VAL A 224 14.86 20.69 13.95
N GLN A 225 15.36 20.83 12.72
CA GLN A 225 14.93 20.00 11.59
C GLN A 225 15.18 18.50 11.80
N LEU A 226 16.29 18.12 12.44
CA LEU A 226 16.61 16.73 12.78
C LEU A 226 15.69 16.22 13.90
N ARG A 227 15.51 17.00 14.98
CA ARG A 227 14.64 16.63 16.10
C ARG A 227 13.17 16.49 15.70
N ILE A 228 12.69 17.35 14.81
CA ILE A 228 11.35 17.21 14.20
C ILE A 228 11.25 15.87 13.47
N LYS A 229 12.23 15.50 12.64
CA LYS A 229 12.23 14.22 11.92
C LYS A 229 12.23 13.02 12.87
N ASP A 230 13.08 13.04 13.90
CA ASP A 230 13.16 11.95 14.87
C ASP A 230 11.87 11.83 15.70
N HIS A 231 11.29 12.96 16.10
CA HIS A 231 10.03 12.96 16.84
C HIS A 231 8.87 12.44 15.96
N ILE A 232 8.80 12.83 14.69
CA ILE A 232 7.81 12.27 13.74
C ILE A 232 8.02 10.76 13.58
N LYS A 233 9.25 10.29 13.39
CA LYS A 233 9.53 8.84 13.28
C LYS A 233 9.06 8.08 14.53
N ASN A 234 9.34 8.59 15.72
CA ASN A 234 9.00 7.89 16.97
C ASN A 234 7.50 7.92 17.27
N THR A 235 6.80 9.00 16.93
CA THR A 235 5.37 9.17 17.25
C THR A 235 4.47 8.55 16.19
N CYS A 236 4.87 8.58 14.91
CA CYS A 236 3.99 8.24 13.78
C CYS A 236 4.27 6.87 13.16
N HIS A 237 5.31 6.14 13.59
CA HIS A 237 5.60 4.83 13.01
C HIS A 237 4.65 3.75 13.54
N GLY A 238 3.90 3.13 12.63
CA GLY A 238 3.03 1.98 12.92
C GLY A 238 1.74 2.26 13.72
N ILE A 239 1.41 3.52 14.01
CA ILE A 239 0.17 3.89 14.73
C ILE A 239 -0.68 4.79 13.82
N PHE A 240 -1.72 4.23 13.20
CA PHE A 240 -2.56 4.92 12.21
C PHE A 240 -3.97 5.27 12.71
N ASP A 241 -4.36 4.75 13.88
CA ASP A 241 -5.72 4.86 14.43
C ASP A 241 -6.06 6.25 15.02
N ARG A 242 -5.09 7.17 15.05
CA ARG A 242 -5.23 8.49 15.69
C ARG A 242 -4.62 9.58 14.82
N SER A 243 -5.24 10.76 14.85
CA SER A 243 -4.68 11.97 14.24
C SER A 243 -3.50 12.47 15.08
N HIS A 244 -2.32 12.53 14.46
CA HIS A 244 -1.08 12.96 15.11
C HIS A 244 -0.72 14.41 14.75
N LEU A 245 -1.34 14.97 13.71
CA LEU A 245 -1.01 16.31 13.22
C LEU A 245 -1.17 17.40 14.28
N LYS A 246 -2.28 17.37 15.03
CA LYS A 246 -2.53 18.34 16.12
C LYS A 246 -1.53 18.20 17.26
N ALA A 247 -1.15 16.97 17.61
CA ALA A 247 -0.15 16.70 18.64
C ALA A 247 1.24 17.19 18.22
N LEU A 248 1.61 17.01 16.95
CA LEU A 248 2.89 17.51 16.41
C LEU A 248 2.94 19.05 16.37
N LEU A 249 1.82 19.70 16.03
CA LEU A 249 1.75 21.17 16.01
C LEU A 249 1.79 21.78 17.41
N THR A 250 1.10 21.17 18.37
CA THR A 250 1.17 21.59 19.79
C THR A 250 2.57 21.35 20.35
N TRP A 251 3.19 20.20 20.08
CA TRP A 251 4.58 19.95 20.46
C TRP A 251 5.57 20.96 19.83
N LEU A 252 5.37 21.33 18.56
CA LEU A 252 6.21 22.34 17.91
C LEU A 252 6.13 23.67 18.68
N ASP A 253 4.93 24.10 19.07
CA ASP A 253 4.71 25.34 19.80
C ASP A 253 5.23 25.27 21.24
N ASP A 254 4.88 24.22 21.98
CA ASP A 254 5.15 24.11 23.42
C ASP A 254 6.61 23.78 23.70
N VAL A 255 7.28 23.01 22.84
CA VAL A 255 8.66 22.55 23.04
C VAL A 255 9.63 23.34 22.18
N VAL A 256 9.46 23.31 20.85
CA VAL A 256 10.48 23.86 19.94
C VAL A 256 10.46 25.39 19.95
N ILE A 257 9.29 26.01 19.83
CA ILE A 257 9.17 27.48 19.85
C ILE A 257 9.48 28.01 21.24
N SER A 258 9.00 27.39 22.32
CA SER A 258 9.38 27.78 23.70
C SER A 258 10.89 27.68 23.93
N TRP A 259 11.55 26.63 23.43
CA TRP A 259 13.01 26.50 23.52
C TRP A 259 13.73 27.61 22.74
N LEU A 260 13.31 27.88 21.50
CA LEU A 260 13.88 28.97 20.70
C LEU A 260 13.68 30.32 21.39
N MET A 261 12.49 30.56 21.95
CA MET A 261 12.20 31.76 22.74
C MET A 261 13.12 31.86 23.96
N GLN A 262 13.39 30.76 24.67
CA GLN A 262 14.32 30.77 25.79
C GLN A 262 15.77 31.05 25.35
N VAL A 263 16.21 30.52 24.21
CA VAL A 263 17.56 30.74 23.68
C VAL A 263 17.77 32.20 23.25
N PHE A 264 16.77 32.81 22.60
CA PHE A 264 16.86 34.19 22.09
C PHE A 264 16.44 35.27 23.11
N HIS A 265 15.60 34.96 24.09
CA HIS A 265 15.12 35.92 25.12
C HIS A 265 15.76 35.72 26.50
N SER A 266 17.03 35.31 26.58
CA SER A 266 17.74 35.06 27.85
C SER A 266 17.92 36.28 28.78
N LYS A 267 17.37 37.47 28.45
CA LYS A 267 17.33 38.62 29.36
C LYS A 267 16.26 38.37 30.46
N SER A 268 16.69 37.79 31.56
CA SER A 268 15.86 37.64 32.77
C SER A 268 15.75 38.99 33.51
N LEU A 269 14.53 39.55 33.51
CA LEU A 269 13.81 40.16 34.64
C LEU A 269 14.44 41.26 35.52
N ALA A 270 15.60 41.83 35.19
CA ALA A 270 16.23 42.88 36.01
C ALA A 270 16.79 44.06 35.21
N SER A 271 15.93 44.79 34.49
CA SER A 271 16.11 46.24 34.28
C SER A 271 14.83 46.84 33.69
N ASP A 272 13.98 47.38 34.55
CA ASP A 272 13.04 48.44 34.17
C ASP A 272 13.83 49.63 33.63
N ALA A 273 13.75 49.88 32.32
CA ALA A 273 13.61 51.21 31.69
C ALA A 273 13.87 51.17 30.16
N MET A 274 12.82 51.49 29.39
CA MET A 274 12.85 52.21 28.10
C MET A 274 13.50 51.62 26.83
N HIS A 275 13.33 50.34 26.49
CA HIS A 275 13.49 49.89 25.08
C HIS A 275 12.41 48.88 24.67
N ILE A 276 11.28 49.39 24.14
CA ILE A 276 10.10 48.62 23.72
C ILE A 276 10.24 48.09 22.27
N ASP A 277 11.16 48.62 21.46
CA ASP A 277 11.21 48.30 20.02
C ASP A 277 11.97 47.00 19.67
N ASP A 278 12.96 46.59 20.45
CA ASP A 278 13.85 45.46 20.08
C ASP A 278 13.25 44.07 20.36
N SER A 279 12.33 43.97 21.34
CA SER A 279 11.58 42.74 21.62
C SER A 279 10.54 42.41 20.55
N SER A 280 10.07 43.41 19.79
CA SER A 280 9.12 43.22 18.69
C SER A 280 9.76 42.53 17.48
N ARG A 281 10.99 42.94 17.11
CA ARG A 281 11.70 42.43 15.93
C ARG A 281 12.14 40.97 16.08
N THR A 282 12.58 40.57 17.27
CA THR A 282 12.94 39.18 17.58
C THR A 282 11.69 38.29 17.64
N SER A 283 10.59 38.79 18.21
CA SER A 283 9.30 38.10 18.20
C SER A 283 8.80 37.87 16.77
N ASP A 284 8.85 38.88 15.90
CA ASP A 284 8.44 38.76 14.49
C ASP A 284 9.33 37.79 13.70
N ALA A 285 10.64 37.78 13.95
CA ALA A 285 11.56 36.82 13.35
C ALA A 285 11.23 35.38 13.77
N ILE A 286 10.92 35.16 15.05
CA ILE A 286 10.53 33.85 15.58
C ILE A 286 9.17 33.41 15.02
N GLN A 287 8.21 34.32 14.85
CA GLN A 287 6.95 34.02 14.18
C GLN A 287 7.16 33.63 12.71
N SER A 288 8.06 34.32 12.00
CA SER A 288 8.40 33.96 10.61
C SER A 288 9.07 32.58 10.52
N LEU A 289 9.89 32.22 11.52
CA LEU A 289 10.52 30.92 11.62
C LEU A 289 9.50 29.84 11.99
N LYS A 290 8.56 30.13 12.88
CA LYS A 290 7.44 29.24 13.24
C LYS A 290 6.69 28.82 11.98
N VAL A 291 6.30 29.76 11.13
CA VAL A 291 5.60 29.45 9.87
C VAL A 291 6.44 28.50 8.99
N LYS A 292 7.74 28.75 8.82
CA LYS A 292 8.63 27.87 8.03
C LYS A 292 8.75 26.47 8.65
N LEU A 293 8.87 26.38 9.98
CA LEU A 293 8.94 25.11 10.69
C LEU A 293 7.63 24.34 10.62
N THR A 294 6.48 25.02 10.67
CA THR A 294 5.17 24.39 10.48
C THR A 294 5.05 23.77 9.08
N PHE A 295 5.47 24.46 8.02
CA PHE A 295 5.54 23.87 6.67
C PHE A 295 6.51 22.68 6.60
N TYR A 296 7.64 22.76 7.28
CA TYR A 296 8.60 21.66 7.36
C TYR A 296 8.02 20.44 8.11
N VAL A 297 7.21 20.64 9.17
CA VAL A 297 6.48 19.55 9.85
C VAL A 297 5.50 18.90 8.89
N TYR A 298 4.68 19.68 8.18
CA TYR A 298 3.74 19.16 7.18
C TYR A 298 4.46 18.35 6.09
N GLU A 299 5.59 18.84 5.58
CA GLU A 299 6.37 18.16 4.54
C GLU A 299 6.91 16.82 5.01
N ASN A 300 7.57 16.78 6.17
CA ASN A 300 8.20 15.56 6.67
C ASN A 300 7.16 14.56 7.21
N TYR A 301 6.07 15.04 7.80
CA TYR A 301 4.96 14.19 8.19
C TYR A 301 4.34 13.52 6.96
N ALA A 302 4.03 14.30 5.91
CA ALA A 302 3.49 13.75 4.68
C ALA A 302 4.44 12.72 4.06
N ILE A 303 5.74 13.00 3.96
CA ILE A 303 6.71 12.02 3.43
C ILE A 303 6.73 10.73 4.27
N SER A 304 6.74 10.85 5.60
CA SER A 304 6.74 9.69 6.52
C SER A 304 5.47 8.83 6.40
N VAL A 305 4.31 9.46 6.18
CA VAL A 305 3.03 8.77 5.95
C VAL A 305 3.03 8.11 4.57
N ILE A 306 3.58 8.77 3.55
CA ILE A 306 3.67 8.24 2.17
C ILE A 306 4.53 6.98 2.13
N ASP A 307 5.66 6.96 2.84
CA ASP A 307 6.55 5.79 2.91
C ASP A 307 5.85 4.58 3.58
N GLN A 308 4.92 4.84 4.49
CA GLN A 308 4.14 3.82 5.22
C GLN A 308 2.75 3.57 4.61
N PHE A 309 2.42 4.22 3.50
CA PHE A 309 1.06 4.24 2.97
C PHE A 309 0.54 2.86 2.58
N PHE A 310 1.43 1.93 2.24
CA PHE A 310 1.06 0.54 2.01
C PHE A 310 0.46 -0.14 3.25
N SER A 311 1.05 0.07 4.43
CA SER A 311 0.52 -0.47 5.69
C SER A 311 -0.81 0.22 6.03
N ILE A 312 -0.90 1.54 5.79
CA ILE A 312 -2.14 2.31 5.96
C ILE A 312 -3.28 1.74 5.10
N ILE A 313 -2.99 1.31 3.86
CA ILE A 313 -3.97 0.65 2.99
C ILE A 313 -4.47 -0.66 3.60
N ILE A 314 -3.58 -1.47 4.18
CA ILE A 314 -3.93 -2.78 4.78
C ILE A 314 -4.80 -2.58 6.04
N ASP A 315 -4.47 -1.61 6.87
CA ASP A 315 -5.16 -1.33 8.13
C ASP A 315 -6.45 -0.50 7.94
N PHE A 316 -6.92 -0.30 6.70
CA PHE A 316 -8.18 0.37 6.42
C PHE A 316 -9.36 -0.53 6.84
N PRO A 317 -10.37 -0.05 7.61
CA PRO A 317 -10.77 1.35 7.82
C PRO A 317 -10.22 2.06 9.07
N ASP A 318 -9.50 1.36 9.95
CA ASP A 318 -9.03 1.94 11.22
C ASP A 318 -8.03 3.09 10.99
N SER A 319 -7.33 3.05 9.85
CA SER A 319 -6.34 4.05 9.43
C SER A 319 -6.90 5.36 8.83
N ILE A 320 -8.22 5.58 8.83
CA ILE A 320 -8.87 6.81 8.29
C ILE A 320 -8.26 8.12 8.85
N PRO A 321 -7.99 8.26 10.16
CA PRO A 321 -7.43 9.50 10.71
C PRO A 321 -6.07 9.89 10.11
N ALA A 322 -5.22 8.90 9.80
CA ALA A 322 -3.94 9.14 9.14
C ALA A 322 -4.12 9.66 7.70
N ILE A 323 -5.16 9.20 7.00
CA ILE A 323 -5.50 9.65 5.64
C ILE A 323 -6.08 11.09 5.67
N GLU A 324 -6.92 11.42 6.67
CA GLU A 324 -7.41 12.79 6.88
C GLU A 324 -6.26 13.77 7.14
N ASP A 325 -5.30 13.40 8.00
CA ASP A 325 -4.12 14.23 8.27
C ASP A 325 -3.27 14.42 7.00
N LEU A 326 -3.10 13.37 6.18
CA LEU A 326 -2.40 13.47 4.90
C LEU A 326 -3.12 14.39 3.92
N LYS A 327 -4.46 14.34 3.87
CA LYS A 327 -5.28 15.24 3.04
C LYS A 327 -5.06 16.70 3.41
N ILE A 328 -5.05 17.03 4.71
CA ILE A 328 -4.73 18.39 5.19
C ILE A 328 -3.33 18.80 4.73
N CYS A 329 -2.34 17.92 4.82
CA CYS A 329 -0.98 18.20 4.37
C CYS A 329 -0.91 18.44 2.85
N MET A 330 -1.69 17.68 2.06
CA MET A 330 -1.76 17.82 0.60
C MET A 330 -2.42 19.12 0.12
N GLU A 331 -3.34 19.68 0.90
CA GLU A 331 -3.90 21.01 0.61
C GLU A 331 -2.86 22.12 0.77
N LYS A 332 -1.86 21.90 1.64
CA LYS A 332 -0.79 22.87 1.93
C LYS A 332 0.45 22.65 1.07
N ILE A 333 0.73 21.41 0.65
CA ILE A 333 1.96 21.03 -0.07
C ILE A 333 1.62 20.14 -1.27
N ASN A 334 2.20 20.47 -2.43
CA ASN A 334 2.01 19.66 -3.63
C ASN A 334 3.00 18.47 -3.70
N LEU A 335 2.69 17.38 -3.00
CA LEU A 335 3.47 16.13 -3.00
C LEU A 335 2.88 15.01 -3.89
N ARG A 336 1.88 15.33 -4.73
CA ARG A 336 1.12 14.35 -5.53
C ARG A 336 2.00 13.39 -6.35
N ARG A 337 3.02 13.93 -7.04
CA ARG A 337 3.94 13.12 -7.87
C ARG A 337 4.77 12.13 -7.04
N GLN A 338 5.19 12.55 -5.84
CA GLN A 338 5.97 11.70 -4.94
C GLN A 338 5.11 10.56 -4.38
N ILE A 339 3.85 10.83 -4.04
CA ILE A 339 2.88 9.81 -3.63
C ILE A 339 2.75 8.74 -4.73
N ILE A 340 2.46 9.16 -5.97
CA ILE A 340 2.24 8.24 -7.09
C ILE A 340 3.48 7.36 -7.32
N ASN A 341 4.68 7.94 -7.36
CA ASN A 341 5.90 7.18 -7.60
C ASN A 341 6.22 6.20 -6.47
N THR A 342 6.12 6.65 -5.21
CA THR A 342 6.46 5.84 -4.03
C THR A 342 5.47 4.69 -3.89
N LEU A 343 4.18 4.97 -4.05
CA LEU A 343 3.12 4.00 -3.90
C LEU A 343 3.13 3.00 -5.06
N LYS A 344 3.35 3.44 -6.31
CA LYS A 344 3.56 2.53 -7.44
C LYS A 344 4.73 1.58 -7.20
N THR A 345 5.88 2.09 -6.75
CA THR A 345 7.06 1.27 -6.44
C THR A 345 6.78 0.28 -5.32
N SER A 346 6.03 0.70 -4.29
CA SER A 346 5.65 -0.16 -3.15
C SER A 346 4.70 -1.29 -3.57
N LEU A 347 3.68 -0.99 -4.37
CA LEU A 347 2.75 -1.99 -4.90
C LEU A 347 3.44 -2.99 -5.84
N GLU A 348 4.31 -2.52 -6.72
CA GLU A 348 5.11 -3.37 -7.62
C GLU A 348 6.02 -4.32 -6.84
N ALA A 349 6.65 -3.84 -5.76
CA ALA A 349 7.54 -4.65 -4.95
C ALA A 349 6.83 -5.67 -4.05
N ARG A 350 5.63 -5.37 -3.54
CA ARG A 350 4.96 -6.16 -2.48
C ARG A 350 3.75 -6.98 -2.95
N ILE A 351 3.00 -6.53 -3.95
CA ILE A 351 1.76 -7.19 -4.39
C ILE A 351 1.92 -7.83 -5.77
N LEU A 352 2.65 -7.18 -6.68
CA LEU A 352 2.70 -7.57 -8.09
C LEU A 352 3.80 -8.60 -8.41
N HIS A 353 3.89 -9.66 -7.59
CA HIS A 353 4.83 -10.76 -7.85
C HIS A 353 4.10 -12.12 -7.94
N PRO A 354 4.65 -13.09 -8.73
CA PRO A 354 3.97 -14.37 -8.99
C PRO A 354 3.65 -15.21 -7.75
N GLY A 355 4.37 -14.99 -6.63
CA GLY A 355 4.15 -15.71 -5.38
C GLY A 355 2.91 -15.29 -4.58
N VAL A 356 2.23 -14.19 -4.92
CA VAL A 356 0.98 -13.79 -4.22
C VAL A 356 -0.23 -14.47 -4.85
N ASN A 357 -1.16 -14.95 -4.02
CA ASN A 357 -2.45 -15.47 -4.47
C ASN A 357 -3.28 -14.35 -5.13
N THR A 358 -3.97 -14.68 -6.21
CA THR A 358 -4.84 -13.73 -6.94
C THR A 358 -5.93 -13.13 -6.03
N MET A 359 -6.44 -13.89 -5.06
CA MET A 359 -7.41 -13.38 -4.07
C MET A 359 -6.81 -12.24 -3.21
N ASP A 360 -5.59 -12.39 -2.72
CA ASP A 360 -4.92 -11.39 -1.89
C ASP A 360 -4.58 -10.10 -2.67
N ILE A 361 -4.27 -10.25 -3.97
CA ILE A 361 -4.07 -9.10 -4.84
C ILE A 361 -5.39 -8.33 -5.02
N LEU A 362 -6.51 -9.04 -5.15
CA LEU A 362 -7.84 -8.42 -5.28
C LEU A 362 -8.27 -7.72 -3.99
N THR A 363 -8.06 -8.33 -2.81
CA THR A 363 -8.36 -7.69 -1.53
C THR A 363 -7.50 -6.44 -1.32
N GLY A 364 -6.19 -6.52 -1.60
CA GLY A 364 -5.30 -5.36 -1.58
C GLY A 364 -5.69 -4.28 -2.59
N TYR A 365 -6.18 -4.65 -3.77
CA TYR A 365 -6.70 -3.70 -4.77
C TYR A 365 -7.96 -2.97 -4.28
N VAL A 366 -8.89 -3.68 -3.66
CA VAL A 366 -10.13 -3.10 -3.11
C VAL A 366 -9.83 -2.18 -1.92
N ALA A 367 -8.94 -2.60 -1.02
CA ALA A 367 -8.48 -1.77 0.08
C ALA A 367 -7.77 -0.50 -0.43
N ALA A 368 -6.90 -0.63 -1.44
CA ALA A 368 -6.24 0.52 -2.07
C ALA A 368 -7.23 1.48 -2.72
N ILE A 369 -8.27 0.96 -3.38
CA ILE A 369 -9.36 1.76 -3.92
C ILE A 369 -10.05 2.57 -2.81
N LYS A 370 -10.45 1.92 -1.72
CA LYS A 370 -11.17 2.55 -0.61
C LYS A 370 -10.32 3.64 0.04
N ALA A 371 -9.06 3.35 0.37
CA ALA A 371 -8.13 4.28 0.99
C ALA A 371 -7.77 5.48 0.09
N ILE A 372 -7.42 5.24 -1.18
CA ILE A 372 -7.01 6.31 -2.10
C ILE A 372 -8.20 7.20 -2.49
N ARG A 373 -9.40 6.63 -2.62
CA ARG A 373 -10.62 7.41 -2.87
C ARG A 373 -10.95 8.35 -1.71
N TYR A 374 -10.66 7.92 -0.48
CA TYR A 374 -10.80 8.77 0.69
C TYR A 374 -9.77 9.92 0.70
N LEU A 375 -8.54 9.65 0.24
CA LEU A 375 -7.48 10.66 0.11
C LEU A 375 -7.78 11.70 -0.97
N ASP A 376 -8.18 11.27 -2.18
CA ASP A 376 -8.36 12.13 -3.34
C ASP A 376 -9.72 11.89 -4.02
N SER A 377 -10.65 12.82 -3.78
CA SER A 377 -11.97 12.82 -4.40
C SER A 377 -11.94 13.06 -5.91
N SER A 378 -10.81 13.49 -6.48
CA SER A 378 -10.68 13.67 -7.93
C SER A 378 -10.46 12.37 -8.71
N GLY A 379 -10.06 11.29 -8.03
CA GLY A 379 -9.86 9.96 -8.64
C GLY A 379 -8.63 9.83 -9.55
N VAL A 380 -7.86 10.89 -9.75
CA VAL A 380 -6.73 10.89 -10.70
C VAL A 380 -5.54 10.11 -10.14
N ILE A 381 -5.25 10.25 -8.84
CA ILE A 381 -4.19 9.45 -8.18
C ILE A 381 -4.55 7.96 -8.26
N LEU A 382 -5.82 7.61 -8.05
CA LEU A 382 -6.29 6.24 -8.10
C LEU A 382 -6.03 5.60 -9.48
N GLU A 383 -6.39 6.27 -10.57
CA GLU A 383 -6.23 5.71 -11.92
C GLU A 383 -4.75 5.47 -12.28
N THR A 384 -3.87 6.43 -11.96
CA THR A 384 -2.43 6.31 -12.25
C THR A 384 -1.74 5.23 -11.43
N VAL A 385 -2.11 5.08 -10.16
CA VAL A 385 -1.59 4.06 -9.24
C VAL A 385 -2.09 2.67 -9.58
N THR A 386 -3.36 2.55 -9.97
CA THR A 386 -4.01 1.25 -10.19
C THR A 386 -3.73 0.66 -11.57
N ALA A 387 -3.33 1.47 -12.55
CA ALA A 387 -2.98 1.02 -13.90
C ALA A 387 -2.06 -0.24 -13.94
N PRO A 388 -0.92 -0.30 -13.23
CA PRO A 388 -0.07 -1.50 -13.21
C PRO A 388 -0.77 -2.73 -12.61
N ILE A 389 -1.62 -2.56 -11.59
CA ILE A 389 -2.39 -3.65 -11.00
C ILE A 389 -3.37 -4.21 -12.04
N LYS A 390 -4.09 -3.33 -12.76
CA LYS A 390 -5.04 -3.73 -13.81
C LYS A 390 -4.35 -4.53 -14.92
N GLU A 391 -3.18 -4.09 -15.36
CA GLU A 391 -2.40 -4.79 -16.39
C GLU A 391 -1.93 -6.17 -15.90
N TYR A 392 -1.49 -6.27 -14.64
CA TYR A 392 -1.05 -7.52 -14.04
C TYR A 392 -2.21 -8.53 -13.89
N LEU A 393 -3.35 -8.09 -13.34
CA LEU A 393 -4.53 -8.93 -13.13
C LEU A 393 -5.15 -9.42 -14.46
N ARG A 394 -5.05 -8.63 -15.54
CA ARG A 394 -5.50 -9.05 -16.88
C ARG A 394 -4.66 -10.17 -17.48
N LYS A 395 -3.38 -10.29 -17.09
CA LYS A 395 -2.49 -11.37 -17.57
C LYS A 395 -2.76 -12.71 -16.88
N ARG A 396 -3.37 -12.69 -15.69
CA ARG A 396 -3.76 -13.89 -14.93
C ARG A 396 -5.12 -14.41 -15.42
N SER A 397 -5.19 -15.72 -15.70
CA SER A 397 -6.39 -16.38 -16.24
C SER A 397 -7.44 -16.71 -15.17
N ASP A 398 -7.01 -16.87 -13.93
CA ASP A 398 -7.82 -17.24 -12.76
C ASP A 398 -8.52 -16.04 -12.11
N THR A 399 -8.19 -14.82 -12.52
CA THR A 399 -8.67 -13.60 -11.85
C THR A 399 -10.18 -13.42 -11.93
N VAL A 400 -10.80 -13.68 -13.09
CA VAL A 400 -12.26 -13.51 -13.24
C VAL A 400 -13.00 -14.48 -12.33
N ARG A 401 -12.55 -15.74 -12.28
CA ARG A 401 -13.09 -16.75 -11.37
C ARG A 401 -12.95 -16.31 -9.91
N CYS A 402 -11.78 -15.80 -9.51
CA CYS A 402 -11.56 -15.29 -8.14
C CYS A 402 -12.48 -14.10 -7.81
N VAL A 403 -12.69 -13.16 -8.74
CA VAL A 403 -13.62 -12.03 -8.52
C VAL A 403 -15.05 -12.52 -8.35
N VAL A 404 -15.53 -13.38 -9.25
CA VAL A 404 -16.90 -13.94 -9.17
C VAL A 404 -17.07 -14.72 -7.86
N THR A 405 -16.07 -15.50 -7.47
CA THR A 405 -16.02 -16.25 -6.22
C THR A 405 -16.14 -15.29 -5.03
N SER A 406 -15.32 -14.22 -5.00
CA SER A 406 -15.35 -13.20 -3.95
C SER A 406 -16.69 -12.44 -3.84
N LEU A 407 -17.42 -12.29 -4.95
CA LEU A 407 -18.74 -11.64 -4.98
C LEU A 407 -19.87 -12.58 -4.53
N THR A 408 -19.68 -13.90 -4.62
CA THR A 408 -20.75 -14.91 -4.43
C THR A 408 -20.57 -15.76 -3.19
N GLU A 409 -19.34 -15.96 -2.73
CA GLU A 409 -19.02 -16.72 -1.52
C GLU A 409 -19.15 -15.85 -0.28
N THR A 410 -20.06 -16.25 0.59
CA THR A 410 -20.35 -15.65 1.90
C THR A 410 -19.96 -16.57 3.07
N GLU A 411 -19.36 -17.72 2.79
CA GLU A 411 -19.07 -18.74 3.81
C GLU A 411 -17.87 -18.39 4.70
N SER A 412 -16.94 -17.54 4.23
CA SER A 412 -15.81 -17.02 5.02
C SER A 412 -16.07 -15.65 5.66
N GLY A 413 -17.33 -15.18 5.69
CA GLY A 413 -17.72 -13.83 6.14
C GLY A 413 -18.02 -12.89 4.98
N PRO A 414 -18.57 -11.69 5.25
CA PRO A 414 -18.84 -10.69 4.22
C PRO A 414 -17.51 -10.20 3.66
N THR A 415 -17.19 -10.61 2.43
CA THR A 415 -16.05 -10.05 1.70
C THR A 415 -16.34 -8.58 1.41
N ASP A 416 -15.31 -7.74 1.46
CA ASP A 416 -15.39 -6.31 1.18
C ASP A 416 -16.16 -5.96 -0.10
N LEU A 417 -16.09 -6.81 -1.12
CA LEU A 417 -16.81 -6.65 -2.38
C LEU A 417 -18.30 -7.03 -2.30
N SER A 418 -18.65 -8.03 -1.48
CA SER A 418 -20.04 -8.43 -1.23
C SER A 418 -20.81 -7.36 -0.45
N GLU A 419 -20.12 -6.65 0.45
CA GLU A 419 -20.69 -5.49 1.13
C GLU A 419 -20.90 -4.31 0.20
N GLU A 420 -19.96 -4.03 -0.71
CA GLU A 420 -20.12 -2.96 -1.70
C GLU A 420 -21.24 -3.28 -2.71
N LEU A 421 -21.43 -4.55 -3.04
CA LEU A 421 -22.60 -5.03 -3.79
C LEU A 421 -23.91 -4.72 -3.06
N ALA A 422 -23.96 -4.98 -1.75
CA ALA A 422 -25.13 -4.71 -0.92
C ALA A 422 -25.36 -3.20 -0.67
N LYS A 423 -24.31 -2.42 -0.43
CA LYS A 423 -24.36 -0.94 -0.26
C LYS A 423 -24.80 -0.24 -1.53
N GLY A 424 -24.56 -0.88 -2.67
CA GLY A 424 -25.04 -0.41 -3.95
C GLY A 424 -26.54 -0.19 -4.08
N ASP A 425 -27.32 -0.76 -3.15
CA ASP A 425 -28.76 -0.62 -3.03
C ASP A 425 -29.18 0.78 -2.52
N ALA A 426 -28.42 1.36 -1.59
CA ALA A 426 -28.75 2.65 -0.96
C ALA A 426 -28.57 3.88 -1.88
N ALA A 427 -27.78 3.75 -2.95
CA ALA A 427 -27.54 4.83 -3.91
C ALA A 427 -28.63 4.92 -5.01
N LYS A 428 -29.47 3.90 -5.17
CA LYS A 428 -30.51 3.87 -6.22
C LYS A 428 -31.88 4.34 -5.75
N ASP A 429 -32.19 4.29 -4.46
CA ASP A 429 -33.48 4.78 -3.92
C ASP A 429 -33.56 6.32 -3.82
N GLY A 430 -32.52 7.03 -4.27
CA GLY A 430 -32.50 8.48 -4.47
C GLY A 430 -32.02 8.93 -5.86
N GLY A 431 -31.88 8.01 -6.83
CA GLY A 431 -31.29 8.35 -8.13
C GLY A 431 -31.56 7.31 -9.20
N THR A 432 -32.54 7.61 -10.05
CA THR A 432 -32.86 6.87 -11.29
C THR A 432 -31.61 6.44 -12.05
N ALA A 433 -31.50 5.13 -12.28
CA ALA A 433 -30.53 4.57 -13.21
C ALA A 433 -30.72 5.16 -14.61
N GLY A 434 -29.63 5.65 -15.20
CA GLY A 434 -29.53 5.85 -16.64
C GLY A 434 -30.23 7.10 -17.18
N ASN A 435 -29.65 8.27 -16.94
CA ASN A 435 -29.76 9.37 -17.89
C ASN A 435 -28.51 10.24 -17.85
N VAL A 436 -27.83 10.34 -18.99
CA VAL A 436 -26.73 11.29 -19.27
C VAL A 436 -27.15 12.75 -19.00
N ASN A 437 -28.45 13.00 -18.83
CA ASN A 437 -29.01 14.31 -18.46
C ASN A 437 -28.76 14.73 -17.01
N ASP A 438 -28.34 13.85 -16.08
CA ASP A 438 -28.11 14.27 -14.70
C ASP A 438 -26.71 14.90 -14.47
N GLU A 439 -25.82 14.84 -15.46
CA GLU A 439 -24.56 15.61 -15.44
C GLU A 439 -24.79 17.12 -15.51
N LEU A 440 -25.93 17.57 -16.05
CA LEU A 440 -26.30 18.99 -16.11
C LEU A 440 -26.86 19.52 -14.78
N SER A 441 -27.35 18.65 -13.89
CA SER A 441 -27.89 19.02 -12.58
C SER A 441 -26.80 19.40 -11.57
N ASN A 442 -25.56 18.92 -11.77
CA ASN A 442 -24.43 19.02 -10.83
C ASN A 442 -23.31 19.97 -11.32
N TRP A 443 -23.62 20.98 -12.13
CA TRP A 443 -22.63 21.93 -12.65
C TRP A 443 -21.89 22.71 -11.53
N GLU A 444 -22.53 22.92 -10.37
CA GLU A 444 -21.93 23.60 -9.22
C GLU A 444 -20.81 22.78 -8.55
N ASN A 445 -20.88 21.45 -8.65
CA ASN A 445 -19.91 20.52 -8.06
C ASN A 445 -18.81 20.12 -9.04
N TRP A 446 -18.89 20.58 -10.29
CA TRP A 446 -17.91 20.26 -11.31
C TRP A 446 -16.62 21.05 -11.07
N GLN A 447 -15.52 20.34 -10.82
CA GLN A 447 -14.18 20.91 -10.71
C GLN A 447 -13.30 20.42 -11.88
N PRO A 448 -12.50 21.30 -12.49
CA PRO A 448 -11.54 20.89 -13.51
C PRO A 448 -10.43 20.04 -12.90
N ASP A 449 -9.75 19.28 -13.75
CA ASP A 449 -8.68 18.37 -13.32
C ASP A 449 -7.53 19.15 -12.70
N PRO A 450 -6.95 18.66 -11.59
CA PRO A 450 -5.81 19.30 -10.95
C PRO A 450 -4.60 19.34 -11.90
N PHE A 451 -3.94 20.49 -11.93
CA PHE A 451 -2.76 20.76 -12.76
C PHE A 451 -1.53 19.95 -12.29
N GLY A 452 -0.72 19.44 -13.23
CA GLY A 452 0.58 18.81 -12.92
C GLY A 452 0.70 17.31 -13.22
N LEU A 453 -0.34 16.67 -13.73
CA LEU A 453 -0.26 15.35 -14.36
C LEU A 453 -0.28 15.57 -15.88
N GLU A 454 0.91 15.64 -16.47
CA GLU A 454 1.04 15.74 -17.92
C GLU A 454 0.31 14.57 -18.59
N ASN A 455 -0.50 14.92 -19.59
CA ASN A 455 -1.23 14.06 -20.51
C ASN A 455 -0.41 12.83 -20.96
N SER A 456 -0.43 11.75 -20.20
CA SER A 456 -0.06 10.42 -20.70
C SER A 456 -1.34 9.62 -20.93
N VAL A 457 -1.80 9.69 -22.18
CA VAL A 457 -2.71 8.75 -22.86
C VAL A 457 -4.18 8.78 -22.38
N GLN A 458 -5.01 9.42 -23.22
CA GLN A 458 -6.49 9.35 -23.33
C GLN A 458 -7.36 10.28 -22.44
N PRO A 459 -7.71 11.49 -22.93
CA PRO A 459 -8.53 12.46 -22.19
C PRO A 459 -10.05 12.17 -22.17
N ARG A 460 -10.51 11.00 -22.65
CA ARG A 460 -11.95 10.63 -22.66
C ARG A 460 -12.36 9.56 -21.65
N ALA A 461 -11.44 8.70 -21.19
CA ALA A 461 -11.76 7.60 -20.27
C ALA A 461 -11.75 8.00 -18.77
N VAL A 462 -10.94 9.01 -18.43
CA VAL A 462 -10.74 9.49 -17.05
C VAL A 462 -12.03 10.08 -16.45
N LYS A 463 -12.98 10.58 -17.24
CA LYS A 463 -14.22 11.20 -16.72
C LYS A 463 -15.24 10.18 -16.22
N THR A 464 -15.37 9.04 -16.90
CA THR A 464 -16.29 7.95 -16.52
C THR A 464 -15.80 7.16 -15.30
N SER A 465 -14.50 7.12 -15.03
CA SER A 465 -13.94 6.40 -13.88
C SER A 465 -14.11 7.14 -12.54
N ARG A 466 -14.43 8.44 -12.53
CA ARG A 466 -14.51 9.27 -11.31
C ARG A 466 -15.70 8.96 -10.41
N CYS A 467 -16.78 8.45 -11.01
CA CYS A 467 -17.98 8.01 -10.30
C CYS A 467 -18.15 6.48 -10.36
N ALA A 468 -17.14 5.75 -10.84
CA ALA A 468 -17.21 4.31 -10.97
C ALA A 468 -17.17 3.67 -9.58
N ASP A 469 -18.25 2.97 -9.24
CA ASP A 469 -18.33 2.13 -8.05
C ASP A 469 -17.15 1.13 -8.02
N ILE A 470 -16.77 0.65 -6.84
CA ILE A 470 -15.66 -0.30 -6.65
C ILE A 470 -15.83 -1.51 -7.60
N ILE A 471 -17.06 -2.00 -7.72
CA ILE A 471 -17.43 -3.09 -8.63
C ILE A 471 -17.22 -2.69 -10.09
N SER A 472 -17.60 -1.48 -10.49
CA SER A 472 -17.37 -1.00 -11.86
C SER A 472 -15.87 -0.98 -12.17
N MET A 473 -15.04 -0.51 -11.24
CA MET A 473 -13.59 -0.48 -11.46
C MET A 473 -12.92 -1.86 -11.48
N VAL A 474 -13.50 -2.86 -10.78
CA VAL A 474 -13.06 -4.26 -10.86
C VAL A 474 -13.49 -4.88 -12.20
N VAL A 475 -14.69 -4.58 -12.68
CA VAL A 475 -15.19 -5.04 -13.98
C VAL A 475 -14.42 -4.38 -15.13
N ASP A 476 -14.06 -3.09 -15.00
CA ASP A 476 -13.29 -2.33 -15.98
C ASP A 476 -11.88 -2.91 -16.21
N ILE A 477 -11.34 -3.71 -15.28
CA ILE A 477 -10.05 -4.42 -15.48
C ILE A 477 -10.12 -5.29 -16.75
N TYR A 478 -11.27 -5.91 -16.98
CA TYR A 478 -11.48 -6.88 -18.07
C TYR A 478 -12.08 -6.25 -19.32
N GLY A 479 -12.59 -5.03 -19.23
CA GLY A 479 -13.11 -4.27 -20.36
C GLY A 479 -14.51 -4.69 -20.82
N SER A 480 -14.88 -5.98 -20.72
CA SER A 480 -16.22 -6.47 -21.09
C SER A 480 -16.95 -7.12 -19.90
N LYS A 481 -18.25 -6.83 -19.81
CA LYS A 481 -19.16 -7.43 -18.83
C LYS A 481 -19.51 -8.88 -19.17
N GLU A 482 -19.35 -9.28 -20.43
CA GLU A 482 -19.71 -10.60 -20.95
C GLU A 482 -18.79 -11.70 -20.41
N LEU A 483 -17.48 -11.45 -20.31
CA LEU A 483 -16.52 -12.40 -19.74
C LEU A 483 -16.83 -12.71 -18.27
N PHE A 484 -17.26 -11.69 -17.52
CA PHE A 484 -17.69 -11.86 -16.14
C PHE A 484 -18.95 -12.73 -16.05
N MET A 485 -19.90 -12.53 -16.95
CA MET A 485 -21.16 -13.30 -17.01
C MET A 485 -20.94 -14.75 -17.43
N SER A 486 -20.06 -15.01 -18.39
CA SER A 486 -19.75 -16.38 -18.83
C SER A 486 -19.10 -17.19 -17.72
N GLU A 487 -18.15 -16.58 -16.99
CA GLU A 487 -17.51 -17.20 -15.83
C GLU A 487 -18.48 -17.37 -14.67
N TYR A 488 -19.36 -16.39 -14.38
CA TYR A 488 -20.40 -16.56 -13.38
C TYR A 488 -21.35 -17.72 -13.73
N ARG A 489 -21.75 -17.85 -14.99
CA ARG A 489 -22.56 -18.97 -15.47
C ARG A 489 -21.85 -20.31 -15.27
N ASN A 490 -20.55 -20.38 -15.59
CA ASN A 490 -19.75 -21.60 -15.41
C ASN A 490 -19.61 -21.97 -13.93
N LEU A 491 -19.29 -21.00 -13.08
CA LEU A 491 -19.15 -21.20 -11.62
C LEU A 491 -20.49 -21.60 -11.00
N LEU A 492 -21.59 -20.96 -11.39
CA LEU A 492 -22.92 -21.32 -10.95
C LEU A 492 -23.25 -22.75 -11.39
N ALA A 493 -22.98 -23.14 -12.64
CA ALA A 493 -23.19 -24.51 -13.11
C ALA A 493 -22.43 -25.53 -12.26
N ASP A 494 -21.14 -25.30 -11.99
CA ASP A 494 -20.32 -26.21 -11.19
C ASP A 494 -20.83 -26.32 -9.74
N ARG A 495 -21.18 -25.20 -9.10
CA ARG A 495 -21.74 -25.21 -7.73
C ARG A 495 -23.05 -25.98 -7.66
N LEU A 496 -23.94 -25.73 -8.61
CA LEU A 496 -25.26 -26.34 -8.68
C LEU A 496 -25.21 -27.86 -8.93
N LEU A 497 -24.22 -28.35 -9.68
CA LEU A 497 -24.04 -29.78 -9.95
C LEU A 497 -23.32 -30.52 -8.82
N THR A 498 -22.47 -29.81 -8.06
CA THR A 498 -21.65 -30.41 -7.01
C THR A 498 -22.40 -30.54 -5.68
N GLN A 499 -23.26 -29.57 -5.35
CA GLN A 499 -24.01 -29.56 -4.08
C GLN A 499 -25.28 -30.42 -4.13
N LEU A 500 -25.29 -31.52 -3.36
CA LEU A 500 -26.46 -32.40 -3.22
C LEU A 500 -27.60 -31.74 -2.44
N GLU A 501 -27.26 -30.88 -1.46
CA GLU A 501 -28.22 -30.11 -0.64
C GLU A 501 -28.19 -28.63 -1.02
N PHE A 502 -28.89 -28.29 -2.10
CA PHE A 502 -28.93 -26.92 -2.61
C PHE A 502 -29.92 -26.02 -1.85
N SER A 503 -29.43 -24.91 -1.27
CA SER A 503 -30.24 -23.80 -0.74
C SER A 503 -30.44 -22.72 -1.83
N PRO A 504 -31.62 -22.64 -2.48
CA PRO A 504 -31.85 -21.70 -3.59
C PRO A 504 -31.79 -20.23 -3.15
N GLU A 505 -32.09 -19.94 -1.89
CA GLU A 505 -32.27 -18.56 -1.40
C GLU A 505 -30.99 -17.71 -1.49
N LYS A 506 -29.82 -18.31 -1.22
CA LYS A 506 -28.53 -17.59 -1.26
C LYS A 506 -28.18 -17.18 -2.69
N GLU A 507 -28.26 -18.11 -3.64
CA GLU A 507 -27.93 -17.84 -5.04
C GLU A 507 -28.95 -16.91 -5.71
N ILE A 508 -30.24 -17.00 -5.33
CA ILE A 508 -31.26 -16.05 -5.80
C ILE A 508 -30.92 -14.63 -5.34
N ARG A 509 -30.55 -14.44 -4.07
CA ARG A 509 -30.14 -13.12 -3.56
C ARG A 509 -28.92 -12.57 -4.30
N ASN A 510 -27.89 -13.39 -4.51
CA ASN A 510 -26.70 -13.00 -5.26
C ASN A 510 -27.05 -12.58 -6.69
N LEU A 511 -27.94 -13.34 -7.34
CA LEU A 511 -28.40 -13.05 -8.69
C LEU A 511 -29.23 -11.76 -8.76
N GLU A 512 -30.06 -11.45 -7.77
CA GLU A 512 -30.80 -10.19 -7.67
C GLU A 512 -29.85 -8.99 -7.54
N LEU A 513 -28.83 -9.06 -6.69
CA LEU A 513 -27.81 -8.02 -6.56
C LEU A 513 -27.06 -7.78 -7.87
N LEU A 514 -26.71 -8.87 -8.58
CA LEU A 514 -26.07 -8.78 -9.89
C LEU A 514 -27.01 -8.19 -10.95
N LYS A 515 -28.31 -8.53 -10.94
CA LYS A 515 -29.32 -7.95 -11.85
C LYS A 515 -29.43 -6.45 -11.67
N LEU A 516 -29.41 -5.96 -10.43
CA LEU A 516 -29.45 -4.53 -10.14
C LEU A 516 -28.26 -3.78 -10.74
N ARG A 517 -27.07 -4.39 -10.80
CA ARG A 517 -25.84 -3.74 -11.30
C ARG A 517 -25.63 -3.90 -12.81
N PHE A 518 -25.84 -5.09 -13.35
CA PHE A 518 -25.49 -5.42 -14.73
C PHE A 518 -26.69 -5.44 -15.69
N GLY A 519 -27.92 -5.42 -15.16
CA GLY A 519 -29.15 -5.54 -15.93
C GLY A 519 -29.59 -6.99 -16.12
N GLU A 520 -30.85 -7.15 -16.48
CA GLU A 520 -31.52 -8.47 -16.51
C GLU A 520 -31.17 -9.32 -17.74
N SER A 521 -30.90 -8.70 -18.89
CA SER A 521 -30.75 -9.41 -20.17
C SER A 521 -29.58 -10.39 -20.19
N LEU A 522 -28.46 -10.03 -19.58
CA LEU A 522 -27.25 -10.85 -19.54
C LEU A 522 -27.33 -11.98 -18.50
N LEU A 523 -28.12 -11.80 -17.44
CA LEU A 523 -28.29 -12.77 -16.34
C LEU A 523 -29.47 -13.72 -16.52
N HIS A 524 -30.24 -13.55 -17.59
CA HIS A 524 -31.40 -14.39 -17.89
C HIS A 524 -31.05 -15.88 -17.92
N ASN A 525 -29.88 -16.24 -18.48
CA ASN A 525 -29.43 -17.64 -18.53
C ASN A 525 -29.25 -18.23 -17.12
N CYS A 526 -28.63 -17.48 -16.20
CA CYS A 526 -28.41 -17.92 -14.82
C CYS A 526 -29.72 -18.04 -14.03
N GLU A 527 -30.69 -17.17 -14.31
CA GLU A 527 -32.03 -17.25 -13.70
C GLU A 527 -32.78 -18.51 -14.14
N VAL A 528 -32.71 -18.84 -15.44
CA VAL A 528 -33.32 -20.08 -15.95
C VAL A 528 -32.63 -21.31 -15.33
N MET A 529 -31.31 -21.30 -15.14
CA MET A 529 -30.59 -22.39 -14.46
C MET A 529 -31.09 -22.63 -13.03
N LEU A 530 -31.31 -21.58 -12.24
CA LEU A 530 -31.87 -21.70 -10.88
C LEU A 530 -33.31 -22.24 -10.89
N LYS A 531 -34.11 -21.79 -11.86
CA LYS A 531 -35.49 -22.28 -12.04
C LYS A 531 -35.51 -23.76 -12.43
N ASP A 532 -34.63 -24.18 -13.33
CA ASP A 532 -34.51 -25.58 -13.76
C ASP A 532 -34.29 -26.52 -12.58
N ILE A 533 -33.51 -26.11 -11.57
CA ILE A 533 -33.24 -26.92 -10.38
C ILE A 533 -34.46 -27.02 -9.48
N ALA A 534 -35.17 -25.91 -9.26
CA ALA A 534 -36.42 -25.93 -8.51
C ALA A 534 -37.46 -26.82 -9.20
N ASP A 535 -37.59 -26.70 -10.52
CA ASP A 535 -38.48 -27.54 -11.33
C ASP A 535 -38.03 -29.00 -11.32
N SER A 536 -36.72 -29.27 -11.38
CA SER A 536 -36.16 -30.63 -11.29
C SER A 536 -36.47 -31.29 -9.95
N LYS A 537 -36.31 -30.59 -8.82
CA LYS A 537 -36.67 -31.12 -7.49
C LYS A 537 -38.15 -31.49 -7.42
N ARG A 538 -39.02 -30.66 -8.01
CA ARG A 538 -40.47 -30.91 -8.09
C ARG A 538 -40.79 -32.15 -8.94
N ILE A 539 -40.14 -32.29 -10.10
CA ILE A 539 -40.34 -33.43 -11.00
C ILE A 539 -39.82 -34.72 -10.36
N ASN A 540 -38.63 -34.68 -9.76
CA ASN A 540 -38.03 -35.83 -9.10
C ASN A 540 -38.90 -36.31 -7.93
N SER A 541 -39.42 -35.38 -7.12
CA SER A 541 -40.37 -35.70 -6.03
C SER A 541 -41.67 -36.33 -6.56
N HIS A 542 -42.15 -35.89 -7.72
CA HIS A 542 -43.35 -36.46 -8.33
C HIS A 542 -43.11 -37.88 -8.85
N ILE A 543 -42.01 -38.12 -9.56
CA ILE A 543 -41.67 -39.46 -10.08
C ILE A 543 -41.43 -40.44 -8.93
N HIS A 544 -40.78 -40.00 -7.84
CA HIS A 544 -40.63 -40.81 -6.63
C HIS A 544 -41.93 -41.05 -5.86
N SER A 545 -42.97 -40.23 -6.07
CA SER A 545 -44.28 -40.45 -5.48
C SER A 545 -45.17 -41.39 -6.29
N ASP A 546 -44.78 -41.74 -7.53
CA ASP A 546 -45.57 -42.64 -8.38
C ASP A 546 -45.37 -44.10 -7.94
N PRO A 547 -46.43 -44.78 -7.44
CA PRO A 547 -46.32 -46.16 -6.98
C PRO A 547 -45.86 -47.12 -8.08
N LYS A 548 -46.15 -46.85 -9.37
CA LYS A 548 -45.71 -47.70 -10.48
C LYS A 548 -44.20 -47.70 -10.65
N TYR A 549 -43.57 -46.56 -10.37
CA TYR A 549 -42.12 -46.41 -10.43
C TYR A 549 -41.47 -47.03 -9.19
N VAL A 550 -42.05 -46.77 -8.00
CA VAL A 550 -41.51 -47.25 -6.72
C VAL A 550 -41.53 -48.78 -6.61
N GLU A 551 -42.58 -49.46 -7.10
CA GLU A 551 -42.67 -50.92 -7.05
C GLU A 551 -41.66 -51.63 -7.98
N GLN A 552 -41.15 -50.95 -9.00
CA GLN A 552 -40.25 -51.51 -10.02
C GLN A 552 -38.79 -51.07 -9.86
N LYS A 553 -38.50 -50.32 -8.80
CA LYS A 553 -37.23 -49.64 -8.58
C LYS A 553 -36.15 -50.60 -8.07
N GLN A 554 -34.99 -50.63 -8.75
CA GLN A 554 -33.82 -51.40 -8.29
C GLN A 554 -32.84 -50.53 -7.51
N PHE A 555 -32.74 -49.24 -7.83
CA PHE A 555 -31.79 -48.31 -7.20
C PHE A 555 -32.40 -46.93 -6.97
N ASP A 556 -31.91 -46.23 -5.94
CA ASP A 556 -32.27 -44.84 -5.68
C ASP A 556 -31.59 -43.88 -6.67
N ILE A 557 -32.35 -43.46 -7.69
CA ILE A 557 -31.91 -42.46 -8.66
C ILE A 557 -32.51 -41.11 -8.31
N SER A 558 -31.68 -40.10 -8.05
CA SER A 558 -32.09 -38.70 -8.04
C SER A 558 -31.51 -38.01 -9.27
N SER A 559 -32.35 -37.55 -10.19
CA SER A 559 -31.89 -36.89 -11.42
C SER A 559 -31.98 -35.36 -11.31
N LEU A 560 -30.99 -34.66 -11.85
CA LEU A 560 -31.07 -33.23 -12.13
C LEU A 560 -31.45 -33.02 -13.60
N ILE A 561 -32.64 -32.48 -13.85
CA ILE A 561 -33.18 -32.20 -15.19
C ILE A 561 -32.93 -30.74 -15.51
N ILE A 562 -32.14 -30.49 -16.55
CA ILE A 562 -31.63 -29.16 -16.89
C ILE A 562 -31.90 -28.81 -18.36
N SER A 563 -32.01 -27.53 -18.68
CA SER A 563 -32.17 -27.04 -20.04
C SER A 563 -30.84 -26.94 -20.79
N ALA A 564 -30.74 -27.58 -21.96
CA ALA A 564 -29.46 -27.65 -22.69
C ALA A 564 -28.98 -26.29 -23.27
N GLN A 565 -29.87 -25.32 -23.45
CA GLN A 565 -29.56 -24.06 -24.14
C GLN A 565 -29.06 -22.96 -23.20
N PHE A 566 -29.47 -22.99 -21.93
CA PHE A 566 -29.14 -21.95 -20.95
C PHE A 566 -27.91 -22.29 -20.11
N TRP A 567 -27.61 -23.58 -19.95
CA TRP A 567 -26.42 -24.07 -19.29
C TRP A 567 -25.18 -23.97 -20.21
N PRO A 568 -23.97 -23.85 -19.65
CA PRO A 568 -22.75 -23.92 -20.44
C PRO A 568 -22.59 -25.28 -21.15
N SER A 569 -21.67 -25.35 -22.11
CA SER A 569 -21.37 -26.62 -22.78
C SER A 569 -20.70 -27.58 -21.80
N PHE A 570 -21.28 -28.78 -21.70
CA PHE A 570 -20.76 -29.87 -20.89
C PHE A 570 -19.66 -30.64 -21.62
N ASN A 571 -18.80 -31.31 -20.85
CA ASN A 571 -17.85 -32.28 -21.40
C ASN A 571 -18.58 -33.36 -22.23
N LYS A 572 -18.03 -33.66 -23.41
CA LYS A 572 -18.61 -34.62 -24.37
C LYS A 572 -18.25 -36.08 -24.07
N GLU A 573 -17.61 -36.35 -22.94
CA GLU A 573 -17.27 -37.70 -22.54
C GLU A 573 -18.54 -38.53 -22.30
N SER A 574 -18.52 -39.77 -22.82
CA SER A 574 -19.62 -40.71 -22.67
C SER A 574 -19.07 -42.04 -22.16
N VAL A 575 -19.75 -42.61 -21.19
CA VAL A 575 -19.43 -43.92 -20.60
C VAL A 575 -20.53 -44.90 -20.93
N GLU A 576 -20.15 -46.12 -21.33
CA GLU A 576 -21.11 -47.22 -21.41
C GLU A 576 -21.49 -47.68 -20.01
N LEU A 577 -22.77 -47.55 -19.70
CA LEU A 577 -23.32 -47.93 -18.40
C LEU A 577 -23.58 -49.44 -18.34
N PRO A 578 -23.37 -50.08 -17.17
CA PRO A 578 -23.84 -51.42 -16.92
C PRO A 578 -25.34 -51.60 -17.19
N GLU A 579 -25.72 -52.75 -17.74
CA GLU A 579 -27.11 -53.09 -18.07
C GLU A 579 -28.15 -52.78 -16.97
N PRO A 580 -27.93 -53.08 -15.66
CA PRO A 580 -28.93 -52.77 -14.64
C PRO A 580 -29.17 -51.26 -14.46
N ILE A 581 -28.10 -50.45 -14.55
CA ILE A 581 -28.20 -48.98 -14.45
C ILE A 581 -28.88 -48.41 -15.69
N ALA A 582 -28.52 -48.92 -16.88
CA ALA A 582 -29.14 -48.50 -18.14
C ALA A 582 -30.64 -48.81 -18.18
N ASN A 583 -31.07 -49.97 -17.66
CA ASN A 583 -32.48 -50.33 -17.56
C ASN A 583 -33.26 -49.39 -16.63
N GLU A 584 -32.66 -49.02 -15.49
CA GLU A 584 -33.29 -48.10 -14.55
C GLU A 584 -33.41 -46.68 -15.14
N PHE A 585 -32.39 -46.23 -15.88
CA PHE A 585 -32.44 -44.95 -16.61
C PHE A 585 -33.57 -44.95 -17.65
N GLN A 586 -33.77 -46.06 -18.37
CA GLN A 586 -34.88 -46.19 -19.32
C GLN A 586 -36.25 -46.15 -18.62
N LYS A 587 -36.40 -46.77 -17.45
CA LYS A 587 -37.65 -46.69 -16.67
C LYS A 587 -37.93 -45.26 -16.25
N TYR A 588 -36.92 -44.56 -15.73
CA TYR A 588 -37.05 -43.16 -15.35
C TYR A 588 -37.42 -42.27 -16.56
N THR A 589 -36.81 -42.49 -17.72
CA THR A 589 -37.16 -41.79 -18.96
C THR A 589 -38.63 -42.01 -19.35
N LYS A 590 -39.15 -43.23 -19.23
CA LYS A 590 -40.57 -43.51 -19.51
C LYS A 590 -41.51 -42.79 -18.56
N SER A 591 -41.25 -42.82 -17.25
CA SER A 591 -42.03 -42.07 -16.26
C SER A 591 -41.99 -40.56 -16.52
N TYR A 592 -40.85 -40.05 -16.99
CA TYR A 592 -40.73 -38.65 -17.40
C TYR A 592 -41.55 -38.33 -18.66
N GLU A 593 -41.53 -39.18 -19.69
CA GLU A 593 -42.32 -39.03 -20.91
C GLU A 593 -43.84 -39.05 -20.64
N GLU A 594 -44.29 -39.87 -19.68
CA GLU A 594 -45.68 -39.90 -19.21
C GLU A 594 -46.08 -38.58 -18.53
N TYR A 595 -45.18 -38.00 -17.72
CA TYR A 595 -45.43 -36.74 -17.04
C TYR A 595 -45.34 -35.51 -17.96
N LYS A 596 -44.33 -35.48 -18.86
CA LYS A 596 -44.04 -34.39 -19.81
C LYS A 596 -44.08 -34.93 -21.24
N GLY A 597 -45.29 -34.98 -21.81
CA GLY A 597 -45.49 -35.41 -23.19
C GLY A 597 -44.65 -34.63 -24.20
N ASN A 598 -44.17 -35.35 -25.23
CA ASN A 598 -43.33 -34.84 -26.33
C ASN A 598 -41.92 -34.38 -25.92
N ARG A 599 -41.39 -34.85 -24.78
CA ARG A 599 -40.00 -34.59 -24.35
C ARG A 599 -39.35 -35.89 -23.92
N THR A 600 -38.12 -36.13 -24.37
CA THR A 600 -37.30 -37.27 -23.97
C THR A 600 -36.04 -36.79 -23.26
N LEU A 601 -35.49 -37.63 -22.38
CA LEU A 601 -34.29 -37.30 -21.61
C LEU A 601 -33.03 -37.76 -22.34
N ASN A 602 -32.02 -36.88 -22.36
CA ASN A 602 -30.67 -37.23 -22.76
C ASN A 602 -29.77 -37.26 -21.53
N TRP A 603 -29.28 -38.45 -21.16
CA TRP A 603 -28.50 -38.65 -19.95
C TRP A 603 -27.04 -38.27 -20.16
N ARG A 604 -26.50 -37.46 -19.24
CA ARG A 604 -25.05 -37.20 -19.14
C ARG A 604 -24.48 -38.15 -18.09
N THR A 605 -23.71 -39.14 -18.53
CA THR A 605 -23.32 -40.27 -17.68
C THR A 605 -22.07 -40.03 -16.85
N VAL A 606 -21.26 -39.01 -17.19
CA VAL A 606 -20.00 -38.70 -16.49
C VAL A 606 -20.19 -37.71 -15.34
N THR A 607 -21.08 -36.72 -15.53
CA THR A 607 -21.34 -35.63 -14.60
C THR A 607 -22.43 -36.03 -13.62
N GLY A 608 -22.06 -36.77 -12.58
CA GLY A 608 -22.95 -37.19 -11.51
C GLY A 608 -22.19 -37.59 -10.26
N LYS A 609 -22.91 -37.97 -9.21
CA LYS A 609 -22.34 -38.56 -7.99
C LYS A 609 -23.09 -39.86 -7.69
N VAL A 610 -22.35 -40.91 -7.38
CA VAL A 610 -22.90 -42.23 -7.08
C VAL A 610 -22.43 -42.64 -5.70
N CYS A 611 -23.38 -42.93 -4.81
CA CYS A 611 -23.08 -43.54 -3.52
C CYS A 611 -23.01 -45.05 -3.73
N ILE A 612 -21.85 -45.65 -3.46
CA ILE A 612 -21.64 -47.10 -3.56
C ILE A 612 -21.21 -47.67 -2.23
N SER A 613 -21.72 -48.86 -1.93
CA SER A 613 -21.30 -49.70 -0.81
C SER A 613 -20.52 -50.87 -1.39
N ILE A 614 -19.22 -50.90 -1.15
CA ILE A 614 -18.31 -51.93 -1.64
C ILE A 614 -18.07 -52.94 -0.51
N GLU A 615 -18.46 -54.19 -0.73
CA GLU A 615 -18.18 -55.31 0.17
C GLU A 615 -16.94 -56.07 -0.33
N LEU A 616 -15.82 -55.96 0.39
CA LEU A 616 -14.56 -56.64 0.13
C LEU A 616 -14.26 -57.57 1.31
N GLY A 617 -14.57 -58.86 1.18
CA GLY A 617 -14.40 -59.84 2.26
C GLY A 617 -15.24 -59.50 3.50
N GLU A 618 -14.60 -59.17 4.62
CA GLU A 618 -15.26 -58.73 5.86
C GLU A 618 -15.47 -57.21 5.97
N ARG A 619 -14.99 -56.41 5.01
CA ARG A 619 -15.05 -54.94 5.07
C ARG A 619 -16.14 -54.39 4.15
N VAL A 620 -16.98 -53.53 4.70
CA VAL A 620 -17.93 -52.69 3.94
C VAL A 620 -17.35 -51.27 3.88
N LEU A 621 -17.20 -50.72 2.67
CA LEU A 621 -16.83 -49.32 2.45
C LEU A 621 -17.98 -48.60 1.77
N ASP A 622 -18.53 -47.59 2.45
CA ASP A 622 -19.48 -46.66 1.84
C ASP A 622 -18.73 -45.42 1.35
N MET A 623 -18.87 -45.11 0.06
CA MET A 623 -18.20 -43.95 -0.53
C MET A 623 -19.04 -43.31 -1.65
N THR A 624 -18.91 -42.00 -1.78
CA THR A 624 -19.50 -41.22 -2.87
C THR A 624 -18.43 -40.98 -3.92
N VAL A 625 -18.64 -41.50 -5.12
CA VAL A 625 -17.66 -41.46 -6.22
C VAL A 625 -18.28 -40.94 -7.51
N ALA A 626 -17.42 -40.57 -8.47
CA ALA A 626 -17.87 -40.24 -9.82
C ALA A 626 -18.44 -41.49 -10.53
N PRO A 627 -19.44 -41.36 -11.42
CA PRO A 627 -20.00 -42.47 -12.19
C PRO A 627 -18.96 -43.28 -12.96
N THR A 628 -17.93 -42.62 -13.52
CA THR A 628 -16.82 -43.29 -14.20
C THR A 628 -16.08 -44.25 -13.27
N GLN A 629 -15.79 -43.82 -12.04
CA GLN A 629 -15.13 -44.62 -11.01
C GLN A 629 -16.03 -45.78 -10.56
N ALA A 630 -17.34 -45.54 -10.41
CA ALA A 630 -18.32 -46.58 -10.06
C ALA A 630 -18.45 -47.66 -11.15
N VAL A 631 -18.47 -47.27 -12.43
CA VAL A 631 -18.52 -48.24 -13.54
C VAL A 631 -17.25 -49.08 -13.59
N ILE A 632 -16.08 -48.48 -13.36
CA ILE A 632 -14.81 -49.23 -13.31
C ILE A 632 -14.89 -50.33 -12.25
N ILE A 633 -15.23 -49.99 -11.00
CA ILE A 633 -15.28 -50.98 -9.92
C ILE A 633 -16.38 -52.03 -10.13
N TYR A 634 -17.50 -51.66 -10.77
CA TYR A 634 -18.55 -52.60 -11.15
C TYR A 634 -18.05 -53.69 -12.11
N HIS A 635 -17.18 -53.34 -13.08
CA HIS A 635 -16.58 -54.35 -13.96
C HIS A 635 -15.56 -55.26 -13.26
N PHE A 636 -14.94 -54.81 -12.16
CA PHE A 636 -14.11 -55.67 -11.34
C PHE A 636 -14.91 -56.73 -10.57
N GLN A 637 -16.23 -56.55 -10.41
CA GLN A 637 -17.12 -57.57 -9.84
C GLN A 637 -17.27 -58.81 -10.75
N THR A 638 -17.22 -58.63 -12.08
CA THR A 638 -17.36 -59.75 -13.02
C THR A 638 -16.04 -60.46 -13.28
N LYS A 639 -14.93 -59.74 -13.23
CA LYS A 639 -13.58 -60.27 -13.44
C LYS A 639 -12.56 -59.51 -12.59
N SER A 640 -11.71 -60.24 -11.86
CA SER A 640 -10.76 -59.66 -10.91
C SER A 640 -9.49 -59.06 -11.54
N GLU A 641 -9.19 -59.38 -12.80
CA GLU A 641 -8.00 -58.92 -13.53
C GLU A 641 -8.38 -58.33 -14.90
N TRP A 642 -8.01 -57.07 -15.13
CA TRP A 642 -8.29 -56.33 -16.37
C TRP A 642 -7.05 -55.68 -16.95
N SER A 643 -6.90 -55.72 -18.29
CA SER A 643 -5.93 -54.88 -18.99
C SER A 643 -6.53 -53.51 -19.30
N LEU A 644 -5.70 -52.48 -19.41
CA LEU A 644 -6.14 -51.12 -19.75
C LEU A 644 -6.86 -51.06 -21.10
N ASP A 645 -6.37 -51.78 -22.10
CA ASP A 645 -6.94 -51.74 -23.46
C ASP A 645 -8.29 -52.46 -23.51
N ASP A 646 -8.42 -53.60 -22.81
CA ASP A 646 -9.69 -54.32 -22.71
C ASP A 646 -10.73 -53.47 -21.98
N LEU A 647 -10.37 -52.88 -20.84
CA LEU A 647 -11.29 -52.06 -20.05
C LEU A 647 -11.60 -50.71 -20.73
N SER A 648 -10.65 -50.14 -21.46
CA SER A 648 -10.86 -48.96 -22.32
C SER A 648 -11.87 -49.25 -23.44
N SER A 649 -11.76 -50.42 -24.10
CA SER A 649 -12.69 -50.82 -25.16
C SER A 649 -14.12 -51.07 -24.63
N LEU A 650 -14.22 -51.58 -23.40
CA LEU A 650 -15.48 -51.95 -22.77
C LEU A 650 -16.22 -50.76 -22.16
N VAL A 651 -15.49 -49.85 -21.51
CA VAL A 651 -16.07 -48.64 -20.90
C VAL A 651 -16.17 -47.49 -21.92
N LYS A 652 -15.48 -47.62 -23.06
CA LYS A 652 -15.32 -46.61 -24.14
C LYS A 652 -14.67 -45.30 -23.68
N ILE A 653 -13.78 -45.38 -22.69
CA ILE A 653 -12.98 -44.24 -22.20
C ILE A 653 -11.56 -44.35 -22.75
N PRO A 654 -10.93 -43.26 -23.22
CA PRO A 654 -9.53 -43.28 -23.64
C PRO A 654 -8.59 -43.82 -22.55
N PRO A 655 -7.55 -44.60 -22.90
CA PRO A 655 -6.66 -45.24 -21.91
C PRO A 655 -5.88 -44.23 -21.05
N SER A 656 -5.68 -42.99 -21.54
CA SER A 656 -5.07 -41.90 -20.76
C SER A 656 -5.95 -41.45 -19.60
N VAL A 657 -7.23 -41.18 -19.85
CA VAL A 657 -8.23 -40.77 -18.86
C VAL A 657 -8.49 -41.92 -17.90
N LEU A 658 -8.63 -43.13 -18.43
CA LEU A 658 -8.86 -44.33 -17.62
C LEU A 658 -7.75 -44.56 -16.59
N ARG A 659 -6.47 -44.40 -16.99
CA ARG A 659 -5.33 -44.51 -16.07
C ARG A 659 -5.42 -43.49 -14.92
N ARG A 660 -5.81 -42.23 -15.22
CA ARG A 660 -6.01 -41.20 -14.19
C ARG A 660 -7.15 -41.58 -13.23
N ARG A 661 -8.28 -42.08 -13.74
CA ARG A 661 -9.41 -42.53 -12.91
C ARG A 661 -9.07 -43.79 -12.08
N MET A 662 -8.22 -44.67 -12.57
CA MET A 662 -7.73 -45.84 -11.82
C MET A 662 -6.77 -45.46 -10.70
N ALA A 663 -6.01 -44.37 -10.83
CA ALA A 663 -5.10 -43.89 -9.79
C ALA A 663 -5.84 -43.58 -8.46
N PHE A 664 -7.11 -43.14 -8.53
CA PHE A 664 -7.97 -42.99 -7.37
C PHE A 664 -8.20 -44.33 -6.63
N TRP A 665 -8.50 -45.40 -7.36
CA TRP A 665 -8.68 -46.72 -6.75
C TRP A 665 -7.37 -47.34 -6.25
N GLN A 666 -6.24 -46.97 -6.87
CA GLN A 666 -4.91 -47.34 -6.41
C GLN A 666 -4.53 -46.62 -5.10
N SER A 667 -4.84 -45.32 -4.96
CA SER A 667 -4.56 -44.57 -3.72
C SER A 667 -5.40 -45.08 -2.54
N HIS A 668 -6.62 -45.56 -2.82
CA HIS A 668 -7.46 -46.24 -1.82
C HIS A 668 -7.04 -47.70 -1.54
N GLY A 669 -6.10 -48.25 -2.31
CA GLY A 669 -5.55 -49.59 -2.11
C GLY A 669 -6.49 -50.74 -2.52
N ILE A 670 -7.51 -50.46 -3.34
CA ILE A 670 -8.48 -51.47 -3.81
C ILE A 670 -7.97 -52.20 -5.06
N ILE A 671 -7.24 -51.47 -5.92
CA ILE A 671 -6.69 -51.98 -7.18
C ILE A 671 -5.17 -51.81 -7.18
N VAL A 672 -4.43 -52.84 -7.58
CA VAL A 672 -2.97 -52.76 -7.77
C VAL A 672 -2.56 -53.13 -9.18
N GLU A 673 -1.55 -52.44 -9.69
CA GLU A 673 -0.94 -52.73 -10.99
C GLU A 673 0.06 -53.88 -10.82
N SER A 674 -0.25 -55.05 -11.39
CA SER A 674 0.64 -56.22 -11.32
C SER A 674 1.71 -56.18 -12.42
N GLN A 675 1.35 -55.66 -13.59
CA GLN A 675 2.22 -55.45 -14.76
C GLN A 675 1.83 -54.12 -15.39
N PRO A 676 2.72 -53.42 -16.13
CA PRO A 676 2.37 -52.17 -16.78
C PRO A 676 1.12 -52.35 -17.66
N GLY A 677 0.02 -51.72 -17.26
CA GLY A 677 -1.27 -51.81 -17.94
C GLY A 677 -2.19 -52.98 -17.54
N VAL A 678 -1.86 -53.77 -16.52
CA VAL A 678 -2.71 -54.85 -15.98
C VAL A 678 -3.01 -54.62 -14.50
N TYR A 679 -4.29 -54.51 -14.19
CA TYR A 679 -4.82 -54.12 -12.89
C TYR A 679 -5.56 -55.30 -12.27
N LYS A 680 -5.30 -55.54 -10.98
CA LYS A 680 -5.88 -56.63 -10.20
C LYS A 680 -6.57 -56.10 -8.94
N LEU A 681 -7.74 -56.65 -8.65
CA LEU A 681 -8.46 -56.43 -7.39
C LEU A 681 -7.75 -57.15 -6.24
N ILE A 682 -7.54 -56.47 -5.11
CA ILE A 682 -7.00 -57.08 -3.88
C ILE A 682 -8.15 -57.36 -2.91
N GLU A 683 -8.31 -58.63 -2.52
CA GLU A 683 -9.28 -59.06 -1.50
C GLU A 683 -8.65 -59.24 -0.10
N ASP A 684 -7.32 -59.39 -0.03
CA ASP A 684 -6.58 -59.68 1.22
C ASP A 684 -5.94 -58.44 1.86
N ASP A 685 -5.92 -58.42 3.19
CA ASP A 685 -5.33 -57.37 4.04
C ASP A 685 -3.87 -57.04 3.65
N ILE A 686 -3.64 -55.81 3.18
CA ILE A 686 -2.27 -55.28 3.02
C ILE A 686 -1.67 -55.09 4.43
N PRO A 687 -0.48 -55.64 4.74
CA PRO A 687 0.19 -55.40 6.00
C PRO A 687 0.42 -53.90 6.23
N LYS A 688 0.22 -53.46 7.48
CA LYS A 688 0.15 -52.06 7.96
C LYS A 688 1.34 -51.14 7.60
N SER A 689 2.37 -51.62 6.90
CA SER A 689 3.57 -50.86 6.52
C SER A 689 3.44 -50.02 5.23
N GLN A 690 2.33 -50.14 4.48
CA GLN A 690 2.05 -49.32 3.28
C GLN A 690 0.78 -48.47 3.41
N LYS A 691 0.29 -48.25 4.64
CA LYS A 691 -0.76 -47.24 4.87
C LYS A 691 -0.12 -45.85 4.77
N LEU A 692 -0.25 -45.19 3.61
CA LEU A 692 -0.30 -43.73 3.61
C LEU A 692 -1.45 -43.32 4.55
N PRO A 693 -1.30 -42.31 5.41
CA PRO A 693 -2.31 -41.99 6.43
C PRO A 693 -3.65 -41.66 5.77
N ILE A 694 -4.66 -42.50 6.07
CA ILE A 694 -6.03 -42.45 5.51
C ILE A 694 -6.94 -41.44 6.24
N ASN A 695 -6.43 -40.72 7.25
CA ASN A 695 -7.22 -39.74 8.00
C ASN A 695 -6.57 -38.34 7.90
N GLU A 696 -6.76 -37.69 6.75
CA GLU A 696 -6.79 -36.23 6.53
C GLU A 696 -6.90 -35.87 5.03
N ILE A 697 -7.42 -36.79 4.21
CA ILE A 697 -7.88 -36.47 2.86
C ILE A 697 -9.39 -36.70 2.89
N ILE A 698 -10.12 -35.78 3.53
CA ILE A 698 -11.30 -35.27 2.83
C ILE A 698 -10.68 -34.84 1.52
N ALA A 699 -10.99 -35.55 0.44
CA ALA A 699 -10.63 -35.09 -0.88
C ALA A 699 -11.25 -33.71 -0.98
N GLU A 700 -10.48 -32.67 -0.68
CA GLU A 700 -10.67 -31.39 -1.33
C GLU A 700 -10.77 -31.78 -2.80
N ASP A 701 -11.93 -31.48 -3.37
CA ASP A 701 -12.39 -31.74 -4.73
C ASP A 701 -11.45 -31.08 -5.78
N GLU A 702 -10.12 -31.11 -5.61
CA GLU A 702 -9.14 -30.52 -6.52
C GLU A 702 -9.09 -31.23 -7.87
N ASP A 703 -9.60 -32.46 -7.96
CA ASP A 703 -9.71 -33.23 -9.19
C ASP A 703 -11.16 -33.47 -9.66
N ASN A 704 -12.12 -32.65 -9.21
CA ASN A 704 -13.32 -32.46 -10.02
C ASN A 704 -12.91 -31.65 -11.25
N GLU A 705 -12.47 -32.37 -12.30
CA GLU A 705 -12.57 -31.84 -13.66
C GLU A 705 -13.97 -31.22 -13.78
N SER A 706 -14.00 -29.90 -13.97
CA SER A 706 -15.24 -29.13 -14.09
C SER A 706 -16.19 -29.88 -15.01
N ALA A 707 -17.46 -29.98 -14.62
CA ALA A 707 -18.46 -30.65 -15.45
C ALA A 707 -18.63 -29.92 -16.80
N MET A 708 -18.18 -28.66 -16.85
CA MET A 708 -18.16 -27.81 -18.03
C MET A 708 -16.94 -28.09 -18.91
N ALA A 709 -17.11 -27.89 -20.22
CA ALA A 709 -16.01 -27.85 -21.16
C ALA A 709 -15.02 -26.75 -20.76
N SER A 710 -13.73 -26.97 -20.99
CA SER A 710 -12.71 -25.98 -20.66
C SER A 710 -12.97 -24.65 -21.38
N ALA A 711 -12.62 -23.52 -20.77
CA ALA A 711 -12.79 -22.21 -21.41
C ALA A 711 -12.08 -22.12 -22.77
N SER A 712 -11.00 -22.88 -22.97
CA SER A 712 -10.35 -23.04 -24.27
C SER A 712 -11.20 -23.80 -25.28
N ASP A 713 -11.84 -24.89 -24.89
CA ASP A 713 -12.68 -25.69 -25.79
C ASP A 713 -13.95 -24.92 -26.16
N GLN A 714 -14.56 -24.22 -25.20
CA GLN A 714 -15.71 -23.33 -25.44
C GLN A 714 -15.34 -22.24 -26.46
N ARG A 715 -14.21 -21.56 -26.22
CA ARG A 715 -13.69 -20.54 -27.13
C ARG A 715 -13.35 -21.11 -28.50
N GLU A 716 -12.82 -22.33 -28.59
CA GLU A 716 -12.54 -22.96 -29.87
C GLU A 716 -13.83 -23.28 -30.64
N GLU A 717 -14.89 -23.76 -29.98
CA GLU A 717 -16.20 -23.97 -30.61
C GLU A 717 -16.79 -22.66 -31.13
N GLU A 718 -16.73 -21.58 -30.35
CA GLU A 718 -17.15 -20.24 -30.78
C GLU A 718 -16.34 -19.76 -32.00
N LEU A 719 -15.01 -19.91 -31.95
CA LEU A 719 -14.12 -19.59 -33.06
C LEU A 719 -14.39 -20.43 -34.31
N GLN A 720 -14.86 -21.67 -34.17
CA GLN A 720 -15.28 -22.50 -35.29
C GLN A 720 -16.59 -22.01 -35.91
N VAL A 721 -17.53 -21.50 -35.11
CA VAL A 721 -18.73 -20.83 -35.65
C VAL A 721 -18.31 -19.61 -36.47
N PHE A 722 -17.46 -18.73 -35.92
CA PHE A 722 -16.94 -17.58 -36.68
C PHE A 722 -16.17 -18.01 -37.93
N TRP A 723 -15.40 -19.10 -37.87
CA TRP A 723 -14.73 -19.67 -39.03
C TRP A 723 -15.71 -20.08 -40.13
N SER A 724 -16.83 -20.71 -39.79
CA SER A 724 -17.87 -21.08 -40.77
C SER A 724 -18.45 -19.85 -41.50
N TYR A 725 -18.68 -18.75 -40.78
CA TYR A 725 -19.10 -17.48 -41.35
C TYR A 725 -18.02 -16.86 -42.24
N ILE A 726 -16.75 -16.85 -41.81
CA ILE A 726 -15.62 -16.33 -42.59
C ILE A 726 -15.44 -17.12 -43.88
N VAL A 727 -15.50 -18.45 -43.83
CA VAL A 727 -15.45 -19.30 -45.03
C VAL A 727 -16.63 -18.97 -45.94
N GLY A 728 -17.85 -18.85 -45.42
CA GLY A 728 -19.01 -18.42 -46.21
C GLY A 728 -18.83 -17.04 -46.86
N MET A 729 -18.26 -16.07 -46.16
CA MET A 729 -17.97 -14.73 -46.69
C MET A 729 -16.91 -14.78 -47.80
N LEU A 730 -15.80 -15.47 -47.55
CA LEU A 730 -14.68 -15.57 -48.50
C LEU A 730 -14.98 -16.45 -49.71
N THR A 731 -15.91 -17.41 -49.58
CA THR A 731 -16.38 -18.22 -50.71
C THR A 731 -17.27 -17.40 -51.65
N ASN A 732 -18.04 -16.46 -51.11
CA ASN A 732 -18.96 -15.62 -51.89
C ASN A 732 -18.31 -14.33 -52.43
N LEU A 733 -17.28 -13.81 -51.75
CA LEU A 733 -16.67 -12.49 -52.03
C LEU A 733 -15.20 -12.57 -52.45
N ASP A 734 -14.63 -13.78 -52.61
CA ASP A 734 -13.25 -14.13 -52.99
C ASP A 734 -12.12 -13.59 -52.08
N SER A 735 -12.12 -12.28 -51.77
CA SER A 735 -11.10 -11.63 -50.95
C SER A 735 -11.68 -10.48 -50.12
N LEU A 736 -11.30 -10.40 -48.84
CA LEU A 736 -11.78 -9.34 -47.95
C LEU A 736 -10.67 -8.78 -47.04
N PRO A 737 -10.65 -7.46 -46.80
CA PRO A 737 -9.78 -6.86 -45.79
C PRO A 737 -10.31 -7.13 -44.37
N ILE A 738 -9.41 -7.09 -43.39
CA ILE A 738 -9.72 -7.40 -41.98
C ILE A 738 -10.87 -6.56 -41.42
N GLU A 739 -10.91 -5.27 -41.74
CA GLU A 739 -11.93 -4.34 -41.26
C GLU A 739 -13.33 -4.76 -41.73
N ARG A 740 -13.43 -5.25 -42.97
CA ARG A 740 -14.71 -5.65 -43.56
C ARG A 740 -15.19 -6.97 -42.98
N ILE A 741 -14.27 -7.92 -42.74
CA ILE A 741 -14.57 -9.17 -42.05
C ILE A 741 -15.07 -8.86 -40.64
N HIS A 742 -14.37 -8.00 -39.89
CA HIS A 742 -14.77 -7.60 -38.54
C HIS A 742 -16.16 -6.94 -38.51
N GLN A 743 -16.45 -6.00 -39.42
CA GLN A 743 -17.77 -5.37 -39.53
C GLN A 743 -18.88 -6.37 -39.86
N MET A 744 -18.62 -7.32 -40.77
CA MET A 744 -19.63 -8.32 -41.14
C MET A 744 -19.87 -9.32 -40.01
N LEU A 745 -18.82 -9.77 -39.30
CA LEU A 745 -18.99 -10.61 -38.12
C LEU A 745 -19.75 -9.86 -37.01
N LYS A 746 -19.51 -8.56 -36.86
CA LYS A 746 -20.26 -7.71 -35.91
C LYS A 746 -21.73 -7.51 -36.30
N LEU A 747 -22.06 -7.56 -37.59
CA LEU A 747 -23.45 -7.42 -38.05
C LEU A 747 -24.22 -8.75 -38.04
N PHE A 748 -23.54 -9.87 -38.34
CA PHE A 748 -24.20 -11.15 -38.60
C PHE A 748 -23.95 -12.23 -37.55
N ALA A 749 -22.86 -12.15 -36.79
CA ALA A 749 -22.48 -13.18 -35.82
C ALA A 749 -22.61 -12.71 -34.36
N SER A 750 -22.25 -11.47 -34.03
CA SER A 750 -22.29 -10.99 -32.62
C SER A 750 -23.70 -10.73 -32.09
N ASN A 751 -24.69 -10.44 -32.95
CA ASN A 751 -26.07 -10.18 -32.51
C ASN A 751 -26.80 -11.43 -32.01
N GLY A 752 -26.31 -12.64 -32.30
CA GLY A 752 -26.96 -13.90 -31.88
C GLY A 752 -26.30 -14.61 -30.70
N LEU A 753 -25.02 -14.35 -30.44
CA LEU A 753 -24.22 -15.07 -29.44
C LEU A 753 -23.69 -14.17 -28.31
N GLY A 754 -23.79 -12.84 -28.42
CA GLY A 754 -23.37 -11.93 -27.35
C GLY A 754 -21.89 -12.09 -26.96
N VAL A 755 -21.03 -12.34 -27.97
CA VAL A 755 -19.57 -12.42 -27.79
C VAL A 755 -18.93 -11.30 -28.59
N GLU A 756 -18.31 -10.35 -27.88
CA GLU A 756 -17.46 -9.33 -28.49
C GLU A 756 -16.16 -9.94 -29.03
N PHE A 757 -15.96 -9.82 -30.34
CA PHE A 757 -14.74 -10.29 -31.01
C PHE A 757 -13.91 -9.10 -31.46
N THR A 758 -12.80 -8.77 -30.77
CA THR A 758 -12.03 -7.56 -31.08
C THR A 758 -11.29 -7.68 -32.43
N GLN A 759 -10.90 -6.53 -33.00
CA GLN A 759 -10.17 -6.51 -34.27
C GLN A 759 -8.77 -7.16 -34.15
N ASP A 760 -8.13 -7.04 -32.99
CA ASP A 760 -6.83 -7.67 -32.71
C ASP A 760 -6.96 -9.19 -32.53
N ASP A 761 -8.01 -9.66 -31.83
CA ASP A 761 -8.30 -11.09 -31.71
C ASP A 761 -8.62 -11.73 -33.08
N LEU A 762 -9.36 -11.02 -33.94
CA LEU A 762 -9.61 -11.45 -35.32
C LEU A 762 -8.32 -11.54 -36.11
N LYS A 763 -7.41 -10.59 -35.94
CA LYS A 763 -6.12 -10.59 -36.63
C LYS A 763 -5.31 -11.81 -36.24
N ASP A 764 -5.17 -12.08 -34.95
CA ASP A 764 -4.44 -13.23 -34.45
C ASP A 764 -5.09 -14.54 -34.90
N PHE A 765 -6.42 -14.63 -34.88
CA PHE A 765 -7.15 -15.79 -35.35
C PHE A 765 -6.93 -16.06 -36.85
N LEU A 766 -7.08 -15.03 -37.69
CA LEU A 766 -6.83 -15.15 -39.14
C LEU A 766 -5.36 -15.48 -39.42
N GLN A 767 -4.41 -14.91 -38.67
CA GLN A 767 -2.99 -15.24 -38.79
C GLN A 767 -2.70 -16.71 -38.45
N ARG A 768 -3.34 -17.28 -37.42
CA ARG A 768 -3.26 -18.72 -37.14
C ARG A 768 -3.79 -19.53 -38.34
N LYS A 769 -4.92 -19.15 -38.94
CA LYS A 769 -5.48 -19.83 -40.11
C LYS A 769 -4.62 -19.67 -41.37
N VAL A 770 -3.88 -18.57 -41.51
CA VAL A 770 -2.87 -18.39 -42.57
C VAL A 770 -1.69 -19.34 -42.34
N ARG A 771 -1.21 -19.47 -41.09
CA ARG A 771 -0.15 -20.42 -40.72
C ARG A 771 -0.57 -21.87 -40.92
N ASP A 772 -1.84 -22.19 -40.67
CA ASP A 772 -2.42 -23.51 -40.92
C ASP A 772 -2.72 -23.77 -42.41
N HIS A 773 -2.30 -22.87 -43.32
CA HIS A 773 -2.53 -22.91 -44.76
C HIS A 773 -4.01 -22.98 -45.18
N LYS A 774 -4.94 -22.53 -44.32
CA LYS A 774 -6.38 -22.44 -44.64
C LYS A 774 -6.75 -21.10 -45.30
N LEU A 775 -5.93 -20.07 -45.08
CA LEU A 775 -6.07 -18.74 -45.69
C LEU A 775 -4.77 -18.28 -46.33
N ILE A 776 -4.87 -17.43 -47.34
CA ILE A 776 -3.77 -16.70 -47.96
C ILE A 776 -3.94 -15.23 -47.64
N TYR A 777 -2.89 -14.58 -47.16
CA TYR A 777 -2.85 -13.13 -46.95
C TYR A 777 -1.93 -12.47 -47.97
N SER A 778 -2.51 -11.65 -48.85
CA SER A 778 -1.77 -10.97 -49.91
C SER A 778 -2.34 -9.58 -50.15
N GLY A 779 -1.49 -8.54 -50.15
CA GLY A 779 -1.92 -7.18 -50.50
C GLY A 779 -2.92 -6.54 -49.54
N GLY A 780 -2.93 -6.92 -48.26
CA GLY A 780 -3.85 -6.36 -47.27
C GLY A 780 -5.20 -7.07 -47.14
N VAL A 781 -5.45 -8.10 -47.96
CA VAL A 781 -6.70 -8.89 -47.96
C VAL A 781 -6.46 -10.36 -47.67
N TYR A 782 -7.47 -11.01 -47.09
CA TYR A 782 -7.51 -12.45 -46.84
C TYR A 782 -8.30 -13.16 -47.94
N GLN A 783 -7.80 -14.31 -48.38
CA GLN A 783 -8.40 -15.19 -49.39
C GLN A 783 -8.40 -16.63 -48.87
N LEU A 784 -9.32 -17.47 -49.36
CA LEU A 784 -9.26 -18.90 -49.09
C LEU A 784 -8.10 -19.54 -49.86
N ALA A 785 -7.35 -20.41 -49.20
CA ALA A 785 -6.36 -21.25 -49.89
C ALA A 785 -7.12 -22.21 -50.83
N LYS A 786 -6.71 -22.25 -52.10
CA LYS A 786 -7.28 -23.17 -53.10
C LYS A 786 -6.74 -24.57 -52.95
#